data_AF-A0A6G5RHU7-F1
#
_entry.id   AF-A0A6G5RHU7-F1
#
_cell.length_a   1.000
_cell.length_b   1.000
_cell.length_c   1.000
_cell.angle_alpha   90.00
_cell.angle_beta   90.00
_cell.angle_gamma   90.00
#
_symmetry.space_group_name_H-M   'P 1'
#
loop_
_entity.id
_entity.type
_entity.pdbx_description
1 polymer ?
#
loop_
_entity_poly.entity_id
_entity_poly.type
_entity_poly.pdbx_seq_one_letter_code
_entity_poly.pdbx_strand_id
1 'polypeptide(L)'
;MSNDTTSAPVRTGAPPDIVTALADAVNVFDATLTGVPESAWDTASPCSDWSTRDVVGHVIGTLGKVALIARGEPTQSAPSQPGAAAAGDPVKAWRDAAAAAHTAVAEADPGLQVDTPAGRQNLARALAFPVSDVIVHAWDIAAATGRRLRLPDSLLAHVVHTCAQVPEAALRGPGRIGEARPSAPGADDTTRMMAWLGRDVERWASADDAGAHASRATATDSAELLALDRAHVWHPFRPMPGVDEQLLVTGAEGVRLTLADGRELIDGMSSFWAAVHGYRHPALDKALADQASRFTHVMFGGLTHEPAIRLARTLVDLTPDGLEHVYFCDSGAVSVEVALKMCLQYWRSSGRSEKRRMLTWRRGYHGASLHAMSVCDPDDGGHASWQGLLPEQVFLPAPPASSATSLRHATGPAGTDAEQLDPAYVDTMARTIAEHADELAAIIVEPVVQSAGGMRFHDPGYLRVLRELADEHDVLLIFDEMATGFGHTGALFAADHVGVTPDVMCLGKTLTGGYMSMAATLCTTRVADGIRQGELPVLVHGQTFMANALTAAVANASLGLLVDGDWKGDVARIERALRRGLQEAVHVDGVVDVRVLGAIGVIELDRPVDRRMAEAAVDNGVWLRPFGNLIYCLPPYLCTDDDVARICAAMVAAARVGTDPNPPQH
;
A
#
# COMPACT_ATOMS: atom_id res chain seq x y z
N MET A 1 -18.40 13.48 -42.60
CA MET A 1 -18.24 14.16 -41.29
C MET A 1 -17.03 15.05 -41.43
N SER A 2 -17.17 16.34 -41.11
CA SER A 2 -16.06 17.31 -41.10
C SER A 2 -15.02 16.84 -40.10
N ASN A 3 -13.85 16.36 -40.56
CA ASN A 3 -12.72 16.07 -39.68
C ASN A 3 -12.18 17.41 -39.19
N ASP A 4 -12.60 17.81 -37.99
CA ASP A 4 -11.99 18.92 -37.27
C ASP A 4 -10.58 18.48 -36.84
N THR A 5 -9.58 18.76 -37.68
CA THR A 5 -8.16 18.44 -37.40
C THR A 5 -7.55 19.37 -36.36
N THR A 6 -8.30 20.37 -35.89
CA THR A 6 -7.79 21.46 -35.05
C THR A 6 -7.75 21.09 -33.56
N SER A 7 -8.61 20.18 -33.10
CA SER A 7 -8.64 19.71 -31.72
C SER A 7 -7.74 18.50 -31.50
N ALA A 8 -6.89 18.54 -30.45
CA ALA A 8 -6.11 17.38 -30.06
C ALA A 8 -7.05 16.19 -29.71
N PRO A 9 -6.73 14.96 -30.13
CA PRO A 9 -7.59 13.78 -29.96
C PRO A 9 -7.59 13.20 -28.52
N VAL A 10 -7.15 13.98 -27.54
CA VAL A 10 -6.96 13.54 -26.15
C VAL A 10 -7.69 14.48 -25.21
N ARG A 11 -8.40 13.93 -24.22
CA ARG A 11 -9.05 14.73 -23.16
C ARG A 11 -8.08 14.89 -22.02
N THR A 12 -7.75 16.12 -21.67
CA THR A 12 -6.82 16.43 -20.60
C THR A 12 -7.45 17.39 -19.60
N GLY A 13 -7.04 17.29 -18.34
CA GLY A 13 -7.46 18.20 -17.28
C GLY A 13 -6.85 19.61 -17.42
N ALA A 14 -6.91 20.41 -16.36
CA ALA A 14 -6.18 21.68 -16.35
C ALA A 14 -4.66 21.44 -16.38
N PRO A 15 -3.88 22.20 -17.17
CA PRO A 15 -2.43 22.10 -17.15
C PRO A 15 -1.88 22.55 -15.78
N PRO A 16 -0.76 21.97 -15.30
CA PRO A 16 -0.07 22.44 -14.11
C PRO A 16 0.45 23.88 -14.29
N ASP A 17 0.82 24.51 -13.19
CA ASP A 17 1.57 25.77 -13.27
C ASP A 17 2.92 25.56 -13.97
N ILE A 18 3.50 26.64 -14.51
CA ILE A 18 4.69 26.55 -15.36
C ILE A 18 5.93 26.00 -14.63
N VAL A 19 6.03 26.18 -13.30
CA VAL A 19 7.16 25.70 -12.50
C VAL A 19 7.06 24.19 -12.35
N THR A 20 5.87 23.71 -11.98
CA THR A 20 5.56 22.27 -11.92
C THR A 20 5.72 21.62 -13.31
N ALA A 21 5.20 22.25 -14.37
CA ALA A 21 5.32 21.74 -15.74
C ALA A 21 6.78 21.55 -16.18
N LEU A 22 7.66 22.51 -15.87
CA LEU A 22 9.08 22.42 -16.17
C LEU A 22 9.76 21.31 -15.37
N ALA A 23 9.43 21.16 -14.08
CA ALA A 23 10.00 20.12 -13.22
C ALA A 23 9.64 18.72 -13.71
N ASP A 24 8.36 18.50 -14.01
CA ASP A 24 7.89 17.23 -14.53
C ASP A 24 8.51 16.94 -15.92
N ALA A 25 8.61 17.95 -16.79
CA ALA A 25 9.25 17.79 -18.10
C ALA A 25 10.74 17.44 -17.98
N VAL A 26 11.48 18.09 -17.08
CA VAL A 26 12.89 17.80 -16.82
C VAL A 26 13.08 16.40 -16.26
N ASN A 27 12.22 15.97 -15.31
CA ASN A 27 12.27 14.64 -14.74
C ASN A 27 12.02 13.55 -15.79
N VAL A 28 11.00 13.74 -16.64
CA VAL A 28 10.70 12.81 -17.74
C VAL A 28 11.85 12.74 -18.75
N PHE A 29 12.46 13.88 -19.07
CA PHE A 29 13.58 13.92 -20.00
C PHE A 29 14.85 13.27 -19.41
N ASP A 30 15.21 13.52 -18.14
CA ASP A 30 16.36 12.87 -17.47
C ASP A 30 16.18 11.35 -17.39
N ALA A 31 14.98 10.87 -17.04
CA ALA A 31 14.64 9.45 -17.03
C ALA A 31 14.70 8.82 -18.44
N THR A 32 14.37 9.60 -19.48
CA THR A 32 14.54 9.14 -20.86
C THR A 32 16.01 9.05 -21.22
N LEU A 33 16.79 10.08 -20.90
CA LEU A 33 18.20 10.21 -21.25
C LEU A 33 19.08 9.15 -20.60
N THR A 34 18.82 8.81 -19.34
CA THR A 34 19.53 7.76 -18.58
C THR A 34 19.40 6.36 -19.20
N GLY A 35 18.36 6.12 -20.01
CA GLY A 35 18.18 4.85 -20.71
C GLY A 35 18.60 4.87 -22.19
N VAL A 36 19.36 5.87 -22.64
CA VAL A 36 19.98 5.90 -23.97
C VAL A 36 21.28 5.09 -23.93
N PRO A 37 21.41 3.96 -24.66
CA PRO A 37 22.66 3.20 -24.69
C PRO A 37 23.73 3.98 -25.46
N GLU A 38 25.00 3.76 -25.12
CA GLU A 38 26.14 4.45 -25.74
C GLU A 38 26.16 4.32 -27.28
N SER A 39 25.70 3.19 -27.80
CA SER A 39 25.60 2.94 -29.24
C SER A 39 24.49 3.70 -29.96
N ALA A 40 23.54 4.34 -29.26
CA ALA A 40 22.35 4.95 -29.86
C ALA A 40 22.38 6.48 -29.95
N TRP A 41 23.45 7.13 -29.48
CA TRP A 41 23.59 8.60 -29.53
C TRP A 41 23.54 9.15 -30.95
N ASP A 42 24.04 8.40 -31.93
CA ASP A 42 24.08 8.83 -33.33
C ASP A 42 22.92 8.20 -34.16
N THR A 43 21.93 7.62 -33.50
CA THR A 43 20.74 7.05 -34.16
C THR A 43 19.80 8.16 -34.62
N ALA A 44 19.22 8.02 -35.81
CA ALA A 44 18.25 8.97 -36.36
C ALA A 44 17.00 9.06 -35.47
N SER A 45 16.57 10.28 -35.20
CA SER A 45 15.36 10.58 -34.43
C SER A 45 14.16 10.87 -35.34
N PRO A 46 12.93 10.85 -34.80
CA PRO A 46 11.74 11.31 -35.53
C PRO A 46 11.76 12.80 -35.91
N CYS A 47 12.72 13.58 -35.38
CA CYS A 47 12.89 14.98 -35.70
C CYS A 47 13.88 15.14 -36.87
N SER A 48 13.37 15.47 -38.06
CA SER A 48 14.07 16.00 -39.26
C SER A 48 15.61 15.84 -39.31
N ASP A 49 16.09 14.69 -39.78
CA ASP A 49 17.53 14.40 -40.01
C ASP A 49 18.45 14.58 -38.79
N TRP A 50 17.92 14.68 -37.57
CA TRP A 50 18.70 14.81 -36.34
C TRP A 50 18.95 13.45 -35.70
N SER A 51 20.17 13.26 -35.20
CA SER A 51 20.50 12.15 -34.31
C SER A 51 19.93 12.38 -32.90
N THR A 52 19.89 11.33 -32.07
CA THR A 52 19.58 11.44 -30.63
C THR A 52 20.43 12.54 -29.95
N ARG A 53 21.72 12.63 -30.29
CA ARG A 53 22.65 13.64 -29.79
C ARG A 53 22.26 15.05 -30.22
N ASP A 54 21.81 15.21 -31.46
CA ASP A 54 21.34 16.51 -31.97
C ASP A 54 20.06 16.98 -31.25
N VAL A 55 19.12 16.07 -30.98
CA VAL A 55 17.91 16.37 -30.21
C VAL A 55 18.27 16.82 -28.79
N VAL A 56 19.18 16.12 -28.13
CA VAL A 56 19.63 16.49 -26.77
C VAL A 56 20.34 17.83 -26.77
N GLY A 57 21.21 18.08 -27.74
CA GLY A 57 21.86 19.38 -27.90
C GLY A 57 20.88 20.52 -28.18
N HIS A 58 19.81 20.26 -28.95
CA HIS A 58 18.73 21.21 -29.17
C HIS A 58 18.02 21.56 -27.87
N VAL A 59 17.63 20.56 -27.09
CA VAL A 59 16.88 20.70 -25.84
C VAL A 59 17.73 21.38 -24.75
N ILE A 60 19.04 21.12 -24.70
CA ILE A 60 20.01 21.91 -23.89
C ILE A 60 19.93 23.39 -24.26
N GLY A 61 19.91 23.71 -25.56
CA GLY A 61 19.72 25.07 -26.06
C GLY A 61 18.36 25.66 -25.66
N THR A 62 17.28 24.86 -25.70
CA THR A 62 15.94 25.26 -25.25
C THR A 62 15.93 25.59 -23.76
N LEU A 63 16.58 24.81 -22.91
CA LEU A 63 16.73 25.14 -21.47
C LEU A 63 17.56 26.40 -21.24
N GLY A 64 18.59 26.63 -22.05
CA GLY A 64 19.31 27.91 -22.06
C GLY A 64 18.37 29.10 -22.34
N LYS A 65 17.46 28.96 -23.31
CA LYS A 65 16.43 29.98 -23.59
C LYS A 65 15.45 30.14 -22.43
N VAL A 66 15.02 29.05 -21.78
CA VAL A 66 14.17 29.08 -20.59
C VAL A 66 14.84 29.92 -19.49
N ALA A 67 16.13 29.68 -19.23
CA ALA A 67 16.89 30.42 -18.23
C ALA A 67 17.01 31.92 -18.58
N LEU A 68 17.25 32.26 -19.85
CA LEU A 68 17.32 33.66 -20.30
C LEU A 68 15.95 34.36 -20.18
N ILE A 69 14.88 33.68 -20.61
CA ILE A 69 13.50 34.20 -20.51
C ILE A 69 13.13 34.48 -19.06
N ALA A 70 13.45 33.55 -18.15
CA ALA A 70 13.17 33.68 -16.72
C ALA A 70 13.95 34.82 -16.06
N ARG A 71 15.11 35.21 -16.61
CA ARG A 71 15.90 36.37 -16.17
C ARG A 71 15.52 37.69 -16.87
N GLY A 72 14.58 37.65 -17.83
CA GLY A 72 14.23 38.81 -18.66
C GLY A 72 15.31 39.20 -19.68
N GLU A 73 16.19 38.27 -20.04
CA GLU A 73 17.32 38.50 -20.95
C GLU A 73 16.94 38.17 -22.41
N PRO A 74 17.58 38.83 -23.41
CA PRO A 74 17.34 38.53 -24.82
C PRO A 74 17.72 37.08 -25.17
N THR A 75 16.84 36.38 -25.88
CA THR A 75 17.11 35.02 -26.35
C THR A 75 18.01 35.02 -27.59
N GLN A 76 18.86 34.00 -27.71
CA GLN A 76 19.70 33.78 -28.89
C GLN A 76 19.01 32.85 -29.89
N SER A 77 19.35 33.00 -31.17
CA SER A 77 18.92 32.09 -32.23
C SER A 77 19.43 30.66 -31.98
N ALA A 78 18.67 29.66 -32.43
CA ALA A 78 19.09 28.27 -32.29
C ALA A 78 20.45 28.03 -32.97
N PRO A 79 21.36 27.23 -32.37
CA PRO A 79 22.66 26.93 -32.96
C PRO A 79 22.50 26.15 -34.26
N SER A 80 23.39 26.41 -35.23
CA SER A 80 23.39 25.73 -36.54
C SER A 80 23.82 24.26 -36.48
N GLN A 81 24.44 23.84 -35.38
CA GLN A 81 24.87 22.46 -35.10
C GLN A 81 24.49 22.09 -33.67
N PRO A 82 23.25 21.65 -33.41
CA PRO A 82 22.75 21.41 -32.05
C PRO A 82 23.56 20.32 -31.33
N GLY A 83 23.99 19.25 -32.01
CA GLY A 83 24.79 18.18 -31.40
C GLY A 83 26.13 18.62 -30.80
N ALA A 84 26.65 19.81 -31.13
CA ALA A 84 27.86 20.36 -30.51
C ALA A 84 27.70 20.61 -29.00
N ALA A 85 26.49 21.00 -28.55
CA ALA A 85 26.19 21.18 -27.13
C ALA A 85 26.17 19.85 -26.35
N ALA A 86 26.10 18.72 -27.06
CA ALA A 86 26.09 17.36 -26.53
C ALA A 86 27.29 16.52 -27.01
N ALA A 87 28.39 17.14 -27.48
CA ALA A 87 29.54 16.42 -28.04
C ALA A 87 30.41 15.70 -26.99
N GLY A 88 30.39 16.18 -25.74
CA GLY A 88 31.12 15.58 -24.60
C GLY A 88 30.29 14.52 -23.89
N ASP A 89 29.95 14.78 -22.62
CA ASP A 89 28.98 14.00 -21.84
C ASP A 89 27.59 14.65 -21.99
N PRO A 90 26.68 14.08 -22.81
CA PRO A 90 25.37 14.67 -23.06
C PRO A 90 24.49 14.70 -21.81
N VAL A 91 24.65 13.70 -20.93
CA VAL A 91 23.86 13.56 -19.70
C VAL A 91 24.25 14.64 -18.71
N LYS A 92 25.56 14.86 -18.53
CA LYS A 92 26.05 15.95 -17.70
C LYS A 92 25.65 17.31 -18.26
N ALA A 93 25.84 17.54 -19.56
CA ALA A 93 25.49 18.81 -20.20
C ALA A 93 23.99 19.14 -20.07
N TRP A 94 23.13 18.13 -20.21
CA TRP A 94 21.70 18.23 -19.93
C TRP A 94 21.43 18.63 -18.47
N ARG A 95 21.99 17.91 -17.50
CA ARG A 95 21.75 18.16 -16.07
C ARG A 95 22.20 19.55 -15.63
N ASP A 96 23.34 20.01 -16.14
CA ASP A 96 23.85 21.36 -15.86
C ASP A 96 22.87 22.42 -16.41
N ALA A 97 22.36 22.24 -17.64
CA ALA A 97 21.37 23.14 -18.24
C ALA A 97 20.02 23.10 -17.52
N ALA A 98 19.56 21.91 -17.11
CA ALA A 98 18.29 21.72 -16.41
C ALA A 98 18.31 22.38 -15.03
N ALA A 99 19.40 22.21 -14.28
CA ALA A 99 19.61 22.87 -13.00
C ALA A 99 19.61 24.41 -13.14
N ALA A 100 20.27 24.93 -14.19
CA ALA A 100 20.31 26.37 -14.45
C ALA A 100 18.94 26.95 -14.82
N ALA A 101 18.15 26.23 -15.63
CA ALA A 101 16.79 26.61 -16.00
C ALA A 101 15.84 26.56 -14.79
N HIS A 102 15.93 25.50 -13.98
CA HIS A 102 15.16 25.37 -12.74
C HIS A 102 15.41 26.52 -11.77
N THR A 103 16.67 26.82 -11.52
CA THR A 103 17.07 27.91 -10.63
C THR A 103 16.53 29.24 -11.15
N ALA A 104 16.72 29.52 -12.45
CA ALA A 104 16.25 30.77 -13.05
C ALA A 104 14.73 30.93 -12.98
N VAL A 105 13.96 29.87 -13.20
CA VAL A 105 12.49 29.91 -13.13
C VAL A 105 11.98 30.04 -11.71
N ALA A 106 12.64 29.38 -10.74
CA ALA A 106 12.29 29.50 -9.32
C ALA A 106 12.59 30.91 -8.76
N GLU A 107 13.63 31.57 -9.26
CA GLU A 107 14.04 32.92 -8.86
C GLU A 107 13.37 34.05 -9.67
N ALA A 108 12.59 33.71 -10.69
CA ALA A 108 12.00 34.69 -11.59
C ALA A 108 10.94 35.56 -10.91
N ASP A 109 10.90 36.84 -11.26
CA ASP A 109 9.86 37.77 -10.80
C ASP A 109 8.47 37.30 -11.31
N PRO A 110 7.49 37.02 -10.42
CA PRO A 110 6.13 36.64 -10.81
C PRO A 110 5.43 37.68 -11.70
N GLY A 111 5.86 38.95 -11.65
CA GLY A 111 5.36 40.05 -12.47
C GLY A 111 6.06 40.19 -13.84
N LEU A 112 7.08 39.38 -14.13
CA LEU A 112 7.92 39.54 -15.33
C LEU A 112 7.09 39.48 -16.62
N GLN A 113 7.28 40.51 -17.45
CA GLN A 113 6.74 40.57 -18.81
C GLN A 113 7.87 40.38 -19.81
N VAL A 114 7.69 39.42 -20.71
CA VAL A 114 8.69 38.98 -21.68
C VAL A 114 8.22 39.38 -23.06
N ASP A 115 9.08 40.06 -23.81
CA ASP A 115 8.84 40.37 -25.22
C ASP A 115 9.21 39.14 -26.07
N THR A 116 8.20 38.53 -26.69
CA THR A 116 8.36 37.38 -27.59
C THR A 116 8.00 37.78 -29.02
N PRO A 117 8.36 36.99 -30.05
CA PRO A 117 7.85 37.19 -31.41
C PRO A 117 6.32 37.22 -31.52
N ALA A 118 5.61 36.67 -30.53
CA ALA A 118 4.15 36.68 -30.41
C ALA A 118 3.62 37.84 -29.51
N GLY A 119 4.43 38.87 -29.27
CA GLY A 119 4.10 40.03 -28.44
C GLY A 119 4.59 39.92 -26.99
N ARG A 120 4.25 40.92 -26.18
CA ARG A 120 4.59 41.00 -24.76
C ARG A 120 3.66 40.12 -23.93
N GLN A 121 4.20 39.21 -23.14
CA GLN A 121 3.45 38.16 -22.43
C GLN A 121 3.99 37.95 -21.01
N ASN A 122 3.19 37.34 -20.14
CA ASN A 122 3.69 36.90 -18.83
C ASN A 122 4.66 35.72 -18.98
N LEU A 123 5.47 35.49 -17.94
CA LEU A 123 6.48 34.44 -17.92
C LEU A 123 5.91 33.04 -18.23
N ALA A 124 4.76 32.69 -17.64
CA ALA A 124 4.12 31.39 -17.87
C ALA A 124 3.81 31.14 -19.35
N ARG A 125 3.26 32.15 -20.05
CA ARG A 125 2.95 32.05 -21.47
C ARG A 125 4.21 32.05 -22.35
N ALA A 126 5.23 32.81 -21.96
CA ALA A 126 6.51 32.84 -22.67
C ALA A 126 7.28 31.50 -22.58
N LEU A 127 7.14 30.77 -21.48
CA LEU A 127 7.79 29.48 -21.26
C LEU A 127 6.97 28.27 -21.74
N ALA A 128 5.67 28.43 -22.00
CA ALA A 128 4.77 27.33 -22.33
C ALA A 128 5.26 26.48 -23.53
N PHE A 129 5.71 27.14 -24.61
CA PHE A 129 6.27 26.47 -25.79
C PHE A 129 7.63 25.83 -25.54
N PRO A 130 8.64 26.53 -24.97
CA PRO A 130 9.90 25.90 -24.57
C PRO A 130 9.73 24.67 -23.68
N VAL A 131 8.78 24.68 -22.75
CA VAL A 131 8.49 23.51 -21.90
C VAL A 131 7.85 22.39 -22.72
N SER A 132 6.91 22.72 -23.62
CA SER A 132 6.32 21.73 -24.55
C SER A 132 7.38 21.09 -25.47
N ASP A 133 8.37 21.86 -25.88
CA ASP A 133 9.51 21.41 -26.70
C ASP A 133 10.34 20.33 -25.97
N VAL A 134 10.65 20.54 -24.68
CA VAL A 134 11.31 19.54 -23.83
C VAL A 134 10.49 18.26 -23.74
N ILE A 135 9.17 18.38 -23.51
CA ILE A 135 8.26 17.23 -23.37
C ILE A 135 8.21 16.40 -24.66
N VAL A 136 8.03 17.06 -25.81
CA VAL A 136 7.95 16.42 -27.12
C VAL A 136 9.27 15.73 -27.48
N HIS A 137 10.40 16.36 -27.19
CA HIS A 137 11.70 15.79 -27.51
C HIS A 137 12.15 14.68 -26.56
N ALA A 138 11.62 14.61 -25.33
CA ALA A 138 11.76 13.40 -24.51
C ALA A 138 11.18 12.19 -25.25
N TRP A 139 10.01 12.33 -25.88
CA TRP A 139 9.44 11.25 -26.68
C TRP A 139 10.28 10.94 -27.92
N ASP A 140 10.80 11.96 -28.62
CA ASP A 140 11.63 11.75 -29.82
C ASP A 140 12.89 10.91 -29.51
N ILE A 141 13.51 11.12 -28.34
CA ILE A 141 14.67 10.33 -27.88
C ILE A 141 14.26 8.89 -27.53
N ALA A 142 13.15 8.72 -26.82
CA ALA A 142 12.64 7.38 -26.51
C ALA A 142 12.34 6.62 -27.81
N ALA A 143 11.66 7.27 -28.76
CA ALA A 143 11.34 6.73 -30.07
C ALA A 143 12.59 6.34 -30.87
N ALA A 144 13.60 7.21 -30.94
CA ALA A 144 14.88 6.95 -31.63
C ALA A 144 15.61 5.72 -31.07
N THR A 145 15.50 5.50 -29.75
CA THR A 145 16.10 4.34 -29.07
C THR A 145 15.19 3.12 -29.03
N GLY A 146 14.04 3.15 -29.71
CA GLY A 146 13.07 2.06 -29.77
C GLY A 146 12.27 1.84 -28.48
N ARG A 147 12.31 2.79 -27.55
CA ARG A 147 11.58 2.77 -26.28
C ARG A 147 10.25 3.50 -26.43
N ARG A 148 9.20 2.98 -25.79
CA ARG A 148 7.91 3.69 -25.68
C ARG A 148 7.96 4.61 -24.46
N LEU A 149 7.57 5.87 -24.63
CA LEU A 149 7.38 6.83 -23.54
C LEU A 149 5.90 7.13 -23.38
N ARG A 150 5.36 6.97 -22.16
CA ARG A 150 4.04 7.48 -21.78
C ARG A 150 4.23 8.73 -20.93
N LEU A 151 3.67 9.84 -21.38
CA LEU A 151 3.70 11.11 -20.67
C LEU A 151 2.57 11.14 -19.63
N PRO A 152 2.82 11.71 -18.43
CA PRO A 152 1.77 12.00 -17.46
C PRO A 152 0.66 12.88 -18.05
N ASP A 153 -0.58 12.69 -17.60
CA ASP A 153 -1.74 13.46 -18.05
C ASP A 153 -1.55 14.97 -17.86
N SER A 154 -0.81 15.39 -16.83
CA SER A 154 -0.46 16.80 -16.58
C SER A 154 0.42 17.39 -17.68
N LEU A 155 1.39 16.62 -18.20
CA LEU A 155 2.25 17.06 -19.30
C LEU A 155 1.53 17.03 -20.64
N LEU A 156 0.65 16.03 -20.86
CA LEU A 156 -0.26 16.02 -22.01
C LEU A 156 -1.18 17.26 -21.99
N ALA A 157 -1.75 17.59 -20.83
CA ALA A 157 -2.55 18.80 -20.63
C ALA A 157 -1.78 20.06 -20.98
N HIS A 158 -0.53 20.17 -20.51
CA HIS A 158 0.36 21.31 -20.80
C HIS A 158 0.58 21.49 -22.30
N VAL A 159 0.96 20.44 -23.02
CA VAL A 159 1.25 20.50 -24.46
C VAL A 159 -0.02 20.84 -25.26
N VAL A 160 -1.13 20.18 -24.97
CA VAL A 160 -2.42 20.42 -25.64
C VAL A 160 -2.89 21.86 -25.40
N HIS A 161 -2.83 22.33 -24.15
CA HIS A 161 -3.21 23.69 -23.81
C HIS A 161 -2.31 24.72 -24.50
N THR A 162 -1.00 24.47 -24.54
CA THR A 162 -0.03 25.35 -25.20
C THR A 162 -0.30 25.47 -26.70
N CYS A 163 -0.48 24.34 -27.39
CA CYS A 163 -0.75 24.33 -28.83
C CYS A 163 -2.11 24.94 -29.19
N ALA A 164 -3.14 24.78 -28.35
CA ALA A 164 -4.46 25.37 -28.57
C ALA A 164 -4.45 26.91 -28.57
N GLN A 165 -3.42 27.54 -28.00
CA GLN A 165 -3.26 29.00 -27.98
C GLN A 165 -2.63 29.57 -29.26
N VAL A 166 -2.23 28.71 -30.22
CA VAL A 166 -1.55 29.12 -31.46
C VAL A 166 -2.42 28.79 -32.68
N PRO A 167 -2.66 29.75 -33.59
CA PRO A 167 -3.38 29.48 -34.82
C PRO A 167 -2.73 28.36 -35.63
N GLU A 168 -3.52 27.47 -36.23
CA GLU A 168 -3.01 26.28 -36.94
C GLU A 168 -2.02 26.62 -38.06
N ALA A 169 -2.26 27.70 -38.82
CA ALA A 169 -1.35 28.19 -39.85
C ALA A 169 0.01 28.70 -39.31
N ALA A 170 0.09 29.01 -38.01
CA ALA A 170 1.33 29.33 -37.33
C ALA A 170 1.97 28.10 -36.68
N LEU A 171 1.16 27.13 -36.24
CA LEU A 171 1.58 25.90 -35.58
C LEU A 171 2.24 24.90 -36.54
N ARG A 172 1.68 24.72 -37.75
CA ARG A 172 2.13 23.73 -38.73
C ARG A 172 2.90 24.35 -39.90
N GLY A 173 3.88 23.62 -40.43
CA GLY A 173 4.65 24.03 -41.61
C GLY A 173 6.12 23.57 -41.61
N PRO A 174 6.89 23.89 -42.67
CA PRO A 174 8.30 23.51 -42.77
C PRO A 174 9.13 24.05 -41.59
N GLY A 175 9.84 23.16 -40.89
CA GLY A 175 10.60 23.51 -39.68
C GLY A 175 9.74 23.76 -38.42
N ARG A 176 8.45 23.37 -38.45
CA ARG A 176 7.51 23.42 -37.32
C ARG A 176 6.82 22.06 -37.14
N ILE A 177 5.66 22.02 -36.49
CA ILE A 177 4.86 20.81 -36.32
C ILE A 177 4.43 20.31 -37.71
N GLY A 178 4.60 19.01 -37.97
CA GLY A 178 4.19 18.39 -39.23
C GLY A 178 2.67 18.29 -39.38
N GLU A 179 2.18 17.83 -40.52
CA GLU A 179 0.76 17.49 -40.68
C GLU A 179 0.35 16.37 -39.72
N ALA A 180 -0.87 16.46 -39.16
CA ALA A 180 -1.38 15.44 -38.24
C ALA A 180 -1.45 14.08 -38.95
N ARG A 181 -0.96 13.04 -38.28
CA ARG A 181 -0.96 11.66 -38.79
C ARG A 181 -2.07 10.82 -38.14
N PRO A 182 -2.59 9.80 -38.82
CA PRO A 182 -3.55 8.88 -38.22
C PRO A 182 -2.91 8.08 -37.08
N SER A 183 -3.68 7.83 -36.02
CA SER A 183 -3.35 6.89 -34.95
C SER A 183 -4.36 5.74 -34.93
N ALA A 184 -3.94 4.55 -34.50
CA ALA A 184 -4.84 3.41 -34.46
C ALA A 184 -5.96 3.52 -33.42
N PRO A 185 -7.10 2.80 -33.59
CA PRO A 185 -8.28 2.87 -32.72
C PRO A 185 -8.12 2.46 -31.23
N GLY A 186 -6.90 2.11 -30.78
CA GLY A 186 -6.59 1.74 -29.39
C GLY A 186 -5.29 2.34 -28.86
N ALA A 187 -4.71 3.33 -29.56
CA ALA A 187 -3.48 3.99 -29.14
C ALA A 187 -3.68 4.77 -27.83
N ASP A 188 -2.68 4.77 -26.94
CA ASP A 188 -2.68 5.58 -25.72
C ASP A 188 -2.63 7.09 -26.02
N ASP A 189 -2.95 7.93 -25.03
CA ASP A 189 -3.03 9.38 -25.22
C ASP A 189 -1.71 10.04 -25.60
N THR A 190 -0.56 9.51 -25.16
CA THR A 190 0.74 10.02 -25.64
C THR A 190 0.90 9.73 -27.12
N THR A 191 0.62 8.50 -27.55
CA THR A 191 0.70 8.10 -28.96
C THR A 191 -0.27 8.90 -29.83
N ARG A 192 -1.51 9.11 -29.38
CA ARG A 192 -2.51 9.96 -30.05
C ARG A 192 -2.03 11.42 -30.18
N MET A 193 -1.46 11.97 -29.11
CA MET A 193 -0.92 13.35 -29.12
C MET A 193 0.27 13.47 -30.07
N MET A 194 1.23 12.54 -30.05
CA MET A 194 2.42 12.62 -30.92
C MET A 194 2.04 12.46 -32.40
N ALA A 195 1.06 11.61 -32.72
CA ALA A 195 0.48 11.51 -34.07
C ALA A 195 -0.16 12.84 -34.51
N TRP A 196 -0.91 13.49 -33.62
CA TRP A 196 -1.49 14.81 -33.86
C TRP A 196 -0.43 15.92 -34.04
N LEU A 197 0.72 15.81 -33.37
CA LEU A 197 1.91 16.64 -33.56
C LEU A 197 2.75 16.25 -34.81
N GLY A 198 2.24 15.34 -35.63
CA GLY A 198 2.81 14.95 -36.92
C GLY A 198 3.98 13.99 -36.84
N ARG A 199 4.22 13.35 -35.68
CA ARG A 199 5.22 12.29 -35.52
C ARG A 199 4.74 10.99 -36.15
N ASP A 200 5.70 10.23 -36.67
CA ASP A 200 5.46 8.86 -37.11
C ASP A 200 5.25 7.97 -35.88
N VAL A 201 4.08 7.36 -35.77
CA VAL A 201 3.75 6.49 -34.64
C VAL A 201 3.35 5.07 -35.07
N GLU A 202 3.58 4.70 -36.33
CA GLU A 202 3.16 3.39 -36.86
C GLU A 202 3.72 2.22 -36.06
N ARG A 203 4.95 2.37 -35.54
CA ARG A 203 5.61 1.38 -34.69
C ARG A 203 4.91 1.15 -33.34
N TRP A 204 4.05 2.06 -32.89
CA TRP A 204 3.30 1.97 -31.63
C TRP A 204 1.78 1.95 -31.85
N ALA A 205 1.35 1.58 -33.07
CA ALA A 205 -0.04 1.57 -33.50
C ALA A 205 -0.90 0.42 -32.93
N SER A 206 -0.34 -0.57 -32.21
CA SER A 206 -1.15 -1.58 -31.52
C SER A 206 -1.17 -1.34 -29.99
N ALA A 207 -2.33 -1.59 -29.38
CA ALA A 207 -2.48 -1.68 -27.94
C ALA A 207 -1.67 -2.85 -27.34
N ASP A 208 -1.28 -3.81 -28.18
CA ASP A 208 -0.68 -5.09 -27.77
C ASP A 208 0.80 -5.00 -27.37
N ASP A 209 1.48 -3.87 -27.61
CA ASP A 209 2.89 -3.69 -27.23
C ASP A 209 3.08 -2.92 -25.91
N ALA A 210 1.99 -2.72 -25.14
CA ALA A 210 2.02 -2.11 -23.82
C ALA A 210 2.71 -2.96 -22.74
N GLY A 211 3.09 -4.20 -23.05
CA GLY A 211 3.85 -5.07 -22.15
C GLY A 211 5.37 -4.84 -22.18
N ALA A 212 6.00 -4.60 -23.33
CA ALA A 212 7.37 -5.09 -23.55
C ALA A 212 8.54 -4.43 -22.77
N HIS A 213 8.37 -3.32 -22.03
CA HIS A 213 9.45 -2.73 -21.22
C HIS A 213 9.14 -2.53 -19.73
N ALA A 214 7.92 -2.83 -19.26
CA ALA A 214 7.66 -3.22 -17.88
C ALA A 214 7.53 -4.75 -17.72
N SER A 215 7.33 -5.48 -18.83
CA SER A 215 7.34 -6.94 -18.94
C SER A 215 8.58 -7.45 -19.68
N ARG A 216 9.78 -6.99 -19.30
CA ARG A 216 11.00 -7.68 -19.77
C ARG A 216 11.19 -9.07 -19.16
N ALA A 217 10.26 -9.51 -18.31
CA ALA A 217 9.95 -10.91 -18.16
C ALA A 217 9.23 -11.43 -19.42
N THR A 218 9.99 -11.83 -20.45
CA THR A 218 9.46 -12.72 -21.49
C THR A 218 8.81 -13.95 -20.83
N ALA A 219 7.91 -14.67 -21.48
CA ALA A 219 7.39 -15.93 -20.92
C ALA A 219 8.52 -16.90 -20.49
N THR A 220 9.69 -16.81 -21.14
CA THR A 220 10.93 -17.49 -20.76
C THR A 220 11.55 -16.96 -19.46
N ASP A 221 11.53 -15.66 -19.22
CA ASP A 221 12.03 -15.02 -17.99
C ASP A 221 11.03 -15.18 -16.82
N SER A 222 9.71 -15.12 -17.04
CA SER A 222 8.72 -15.49 -16.01
C SER A 222 8.82 -16.95 -15.58
N ALA A 223 9.02 -17.87 -16.54
CA ALA A 223 9.23 -19.29 -16.24
C ALA A 223 10.55 -19.53 -15.51
N GLU A 224 11.61 -18.80 -15.87
CA GLU A 224 12.90 -18.84 -15.18
C GLU A 224 12.79 -18.31 -13.75
N LEU A 225 12.11 -17.17 -13.52
CA LEU A 225 11.84 -16.63 -12.19
C LEU A 225 11.05 -17.62 -11.33
N LEU A 226 10.02 -18.26 -11.87
CA LEU A 226 9.25 -19.28 -11.15
C LEU A 226 10.07 -20.55 -10.87
N ALA A 227 11.00 -20.92 -11.74
CA ALA A 227 11.93 -22.02 -11.50
C ALA A 227 12.92 -21.68 -10.38
N LEU A 228 13.46 -20.45 -10.37
CA LEU A 228 14.33 -19.94 -9.30
C LEU A 228 13.59 -19.83 -7.97
N ASP A 229 12.36 -19.32 -7.98
CA ASP A 229 11.48 -19.27 -6.81
C ASP A 229 11.31 -20.66 -6.21
N ARG A 230 10.91 -21.65 -7.03
CA ARG A 230 10.74 -23.03 -6.62
C ARG A 230 12.01 -23.65 -6.02
N ALA A 231 13.17 -23.28 -6.56
CA ALA A 231 14.45 -23.83 -6.14
C ALA A 231 15.02 -23.15 -4.89
N HIS A 232 14.71 -21.87 -4.66
CA HIS A 232 15.47 -21.03 -3.73
C HIS A 232 14.65 -20.22 -2.72
N VAL A 233 13.34 -20.04 -2.93
CA VAL A 233 12.49 -19.21 -2.07
C VAL A 233 11.62 -20.07 -1.16
N TRP A 234 11.86 -20.01 0.14
CA TRP A 234 11.05 -20.71 1.12
C TRP A 234 9.82 -19.89 1.49
N HIS A 235 8.70 -20.20 0.84
CA HIS A 235 7.42 -19.54 1.12
C HIS A 235 6.86 -19.92 2.52
N PRO A 236 6.21 -18.98 3.23
CA PRO A 236 5.63 -19.27 4.55
C PRO A 236 4.67 -20.45 4.51
N PHE A 237 4.89 -21.42 5.42
CA PHE A 237 4.08 -22.64 5.55
C PHE A 237 4.07 -23.56 4.30
N ARG A 238 5.13 -23.54 3.49
CA ARG A 238 5.30 -24.42 2.32
C ARG A 238 6.58 -25.26 2.43
N PRO A 239 6.64 -26.44 1.79
CA PRO A 239 7.84 -27.26 1.74
C PRO A 239 8.91 -26.67 0.80
N MET A 240 10.16 -27.12 0.97
CA MET A 240 11.26 -26.87 0.04
C MET A 240 11.87 -28.18 -0.48
N PRO A 241 12.17 -28.30 -1.79
CA PRO A 241 11.84 -27.36 -2.87
C PRO A 241 10.32 -27.16 -3.04
N GLY A 242 9.90 -26.02 -3.59
CA GLY A 242 8.49 -25.72 -3.79
C GLY A 242 7.80 -26.75 -4.68
N VAL A 243 6.58 -27.16 -4.30
CA VAL A 243 5.76 -28.12 -5.08
C VAL A 243 4.58 -27.46 -5.77
N ASP A 244 4.14 -26.32 -5.25
CA ASP A 244 3.02 -25.55 -5.78
C ASP A 244 3.51 -24.52 -6.81
N GLU A 245 2.68 -24.29 -7.82
CA GLU A 245 2.90 -23.21 -8.78
C GLU A 245 2.47 -21.88 -8.15
N GLN A 246 3.40 -20.92 -8.10
CA GLN A 246 3.12 -19.58 -7.59
C GLN A 246 2.56 -18.69 -8.70
N LEU A 247 1.64 -17.79 -8.34
CA LEU A 247 1.17 -16.74 -9.24
C LEU A 247 2.19 -15.60 -9.23
N LEU A 248 2.94 -15.44 -10.32
CA LEU A 248 3.92 -14.36 -10.44
C LEU A 248 3.20 -13.02 -10.65
N VAL A 249 3.23 -12.16 -9.63
CA VAL A 249 2.73 -10.78 -9.69
C VAL A 249 3.80 -9.89 -10.31
N THR A 250 3.41 -9.08 -11.31
CA THR A 250 4.30 -8.13 -12.02
C THR A 250 3.92 -6.68 -11.80
N GLY A 251 2.73 -6.41 -11.26
CA GLY A 251 2.27 -5.07 -10.92
C GLY A 251 1.12 -5.10 -9.92
N ALA A 252 0.90 -3.97 -9.25
CA ALA A 252 -0.26 -3.75 -8.40
C ALA A 252 -0.62 -2.25 -8.41
N GLU A 253 -1.91 -1.94 -8.56
CA GLU A 253 -2.43 -0.57 -8.60
C GLU A 253 -3.87 -0.54 -8.10
N GLY A 254 -4.20 0.44 -7.26
CA GLY A 254 -5.50 0.50 -6.60
C GLY A 254 -5.74 -0.78 -5.81
N VAL A 255 -6.76 -1.55 -6.18
CA VAL A 255 -7.10 -2.81 -5.50
C VAL A 255 -6.82 -4.05 -6.35
N ARG A 256 -6.00 -3.91 -7.39
CA ARG A 256 -5.72 -4.95 -8.40
C ARG A 256 -4.27 -5.40 -8.39
N LEU A 257 -4.09 -6.69 -8.66
CA LEU A 257 -2.83 -7.37 -8.92
C LEU A 257 -2.76 -7.77 -10.40
N THR A 258 -1.68 -7.42 -11.08
CA THR A 258 -1.40 -7.85 -12.46
C THR A 258 -0.45 -9.04 -12.43
N LEU A 259 -0.86 -10.17 -12.99
CA LEU A 259 -0.05 -11.38 -13.09
C LEU A 259 0.79 -11.38 -14.37
N ALA A 260 1.87 -12.15 -14.37
CA ALA A 260 2.77 -12.30 -15.53
C ALA A 260 2.10 -12.91 -16.77
N ASP A 261 0.98 -13.61 -16.59
CA ASP A 261 0.17 -14.18 -17.68
C ASP A 261 -0.89 -13.21 -18.23
N GLY A 262 -0.90 -11.96 -17.74
CA GLY A 262 -1.82 -10.90 -18.15
C GLY A 262 -3.16 -10.90 -17.42
N ARG A 263 -3.44 -11.85 -16.52
CA ARG A 263 -4.64 -11.79 -15.68
C ARG A 263 -4.53 -10.65 -14.68
N GLU A 264 -5.67 -10.04 -14.38
CA GLU A 264 -5.81 -9.07 -13.30
C GLU A 264 -6.73 -9.64 -12.22
N LEU A 265 -6.30 -9.57 -10.96
CA LEU A 265 -7.04 -10.08 -9.80
C LEU A 265 -7.36 -8.93 -8.83
N ILE A 266 -8.56 -8.92 -8.28
CA ILE A 266 -8.88 -8.11 -7.10
C ILE A 266 -8.17 -8.70 -5.89
N ASP A 267 -7.42 -7.92 -5.13
CA ASP A 267 -6.89 -8.38 -3.86
C ASP A 267 -7.99 -8.34 -2.78
N GLY A 268 -8.67 -9.47 -2.57
CA GLY A 268 -9.66 -9.61 -1.51
C GLY A 268 -9.05 -9.76 -0.11
N MET A 269 -7.72 -9.81 0.00
CA MET A 269 -6.98 -10.04 1.24
C MET A 269 -6.30 -8.79 1.79
N SER A 270 -6.26 -7.69 1.03
CA SER A 270 -5.46 -6.49 1.35
C SER A 270 -4.02 -6.82 1.75
N SER A 271 -3.35 -7.72 1.03
CA SER A 271 -1.98 -8.16 1.32
C SER A 271 -1.80 -8.59 2.77
N PHE A 272 -2.62 -9.55 3.20
CA PHE A 272 -2.65 -9.99 4.60
C PHE A 272 -3.11 -8.86 5.54
N TRP A 273 -4.21 -8.19 5.15
CA TRP A 273 -5.00 -7.22 5.93
C TRP A 273 -4.30 -5.88 6.20
N ALA A 274 -3.26 -5.56 5.43
CA ALA A 274 -2.43 -4.37 5.61
C ALA A 274 -2.72 -3.24 4.59
N ALA A 275 -3.04 -3.59 3.35
CA ALA A 275 -3.14 -2.64 2.23
C ALA A 275 -4.52 -1.98 2.11
N VAL A 276 -5.03 -1.35 3.18
CA VAL A 276 -6.41 -0.80 3.20
C VAL A 276 -6.62 0.36 2.22
N HIS A 277 -5.56 1.08 1.84
CA HIS A 277 -5.60 2.16 0.86
C HIS A 277 -5.36 1.68 -0.58
N GLY A 278 -5.15 0.38 -0.78
CA GLY A 278 -4.70 -0.18 -2.05
C GLY A 278 -3.22 0.08 -2.32
N TYR A 279 -2.80 -0.25 -3.54
CA TYR A 279 -1.44 -0.18 -4.05
C TYR A 279 -1.19 1.09 -4.85
N ARG A 280 0.06 1.56 -4.84
CA ARG A 280 0.50 2.78 -5.55
C ARG A 280 -0.36 4.00 -5.22
N HIS A 281 -0.73 4.13 -3.95
CA HIS A 281 -1.46 5.30 -3.48
C HIS A 281 -0.54 6.54 -3.57
N PRO A 282 -0.89 7.60 -4.32
CA PRO A 282 0.01 8.72 -4.59
C PRO A 282 0.58 9.39 -3.34
N ALA A 283 -0.22 9.50 -2.27
CA ALA A 283 0.24 10.08 -1.01
C ALA A 283 1.30 9.22 -0.29
N LEU A 284 1.19 7.89 -0.36
CA LEU A 284 2.13 6.97 0.29
C LEU A 284 3.42 6.86 -0.52
N ASP A 285 3.32 6.78 -1.85
CA ASP A 285 4.47 6.81 -2.76
C ASP A 285 5.27 8.11 -2.58
N LYS A 286 4.57 9.25 -2.50
CA LYS A 286 5.18 10.56 -2.24
C LYS A 286 5.87 10.61 -0.88
N ALA A 287 5.22 10.14 0.19
CA ALA A 287 5.81 10.14 1.54
C ALA A 287 7.11 9.31 1.59
N LEU A 288 7.13 8.17 0.90
CA LEU A 288 8.32 7.34 0.77
C LEU A 288 9.44 8.05 0.01
N ALA A 289 9.14 8.58 -1.18
CA ALA A 289 10.12 9.25 -2.04
C ALA A 289 10.70 10.51 -1.39
N ASP A 290 9.84 11.34 -0.79
CA ASP A 290 10.25 12.56 -0.09
C ASP A 290 11.20 12.24 1.06
N GLN A 291 10.87 11.23 1.89
CA GLN A 291 11.75 10.86 2.99
C GLN A 291 13.07 10.25 2.49
N ALA A 292 13.02 9.38 1.48
CA ALA A 292 14.22 8.79 0.87
C ALA A 292 15.17 9.85 0.29
N SER A 293 14.63 10.94 -0.27
CA SER A 293 15.43 12.06 -0.78
C SER A 293 16.20 12.83 0.32
N ARG A 294 15.73 12.75 1.58
CA ARG A 294 16.38 13.39 2.74
C ARG A 294 17.42 12.44 3.36
N PHE A 295 16.96 11.29 3.84
CA PHE A 295 17.77 10.21 4.41
C PHE A 295 16.88 8.98 4.65
N THR A 296 17.51 7.79 4.69
CA THR A 296 16.80 6.53 4.87
C THR A 296 16.66 6.13 6.34
N HIS A 297 17.68 5.50 6.91
CA HIS A 297 17.69 5.00 8.28
C HIS A 297 18.86 5.59 9.06
N VAL A 298 18.58 5.98 10.30
CA VAL A 298 19.59 6.34 11.30
C VAL A 298 19.25 5.62 12.61
N MET A 299 20.27 5.26 13.38
CA MET A 299 20.11 4.53 14.64
C MET A 299 19.25 5.31 15.64
N PHE A 300 18.14 4.73 16.11
CA PHE A 300 17.25 5.37 17.10
C PHE A 300 17.77 5.29 18.55
N GLY A 301 18.78 4.45 18.79
CA GLY A 301 19.49 4.32 20.06
C GLY A 301 20.40 5.51 20.37
N GLY A 302 19.81 6.67 20.66
CA GLY A 302 20.53 7.91 21.00
C GLY A 302 20.40 9.03 19.96
N LEU A 303 19.80 8.76 18.81
CA LEU A 303 19.39 9.77 17.83
C LEU A 303 17.87 9.70 17.63
N THR A 304 17.30 10.74 17.02
CA THR A 304 15.88 10.79 16.69
C THR A 304 15.66 11.53 15.38
N HIS A 305 14.42 11.52 14.89
CA HIS A 305 14.01 12.25 13.70
C HIS A 305 12.51 12.52 13.70
N GLU A 306 12.14 13.58 12.99
CA GLU A 306 10.77 14.10 12.92
C GLU A 306 9.70 13.05 12.55
N PRO A 307 9.87 12.16 11.54
CA PRO A 307 8.82 11.20 11.19
C PRO A 307 8.41 10.28 12.36
N ALA A 308 9.36 9.80 13.14
CA ALA A 308 9.08 8.94 14.28
C ALA A 308 8.41 9.70 15.42
N ILE A 309 8.83 10.95 15.68
CA ILE A 309 8.21 11.82 16.70
C ILE A 309 6.75 12.11 16.34
N ARG A 310 6.49 12.48 15.08
CA ARG A 310 5.12 12.73 14.58
C ARG A 310 4.26 11.48 14.63
N LEU A 311 4.83 10.32 14.27
CA LEU A 311 4.10 9.07 14.31
C LEU A 311 3.75 8.68 15.75
N ALA A 312 4.69 8.80 16.69
CA ALA A 312 4.43 8.53 18.09
C ALA A 312 3.30 9.42 18.63
N ARG A 313 3.34 10.73 18.30
CA ARG A 313 2.27 11.66 18.68
C ARG A 313 0.92 11.27 18.07
N THR A 314 0.90 10.97 16.77
CA THR A 314 -0.32 10.56 16.06
C THR A 314 -0.92 9.29 16.66
N LEU A 315 -0.09 8.31 17.01
CA LEU A 315 -0.56 7.08 17.64
C LEU A 315 -1.18 7.36 19.02
N VAL A 316 -0.52 8.15 19.87
CA VAL A 316 -1.07 8.55 21.18
C VAL A 316 -2.41 9.29 21.01
N ASP A 317 -2.53 10.18 20.03
CA ASP A 317 -3.76 10.93 19.77
C ASP A 317 -4.91 10.05 19.23
N LEU A 318 -4.60 8.93 18.57
CA LEU A 318 -5.60 8.05 17.97
C LEU A 318 -6.06 6.93 18.90
N THR A 319 -5.14 6.34 19.67
CA THR A 319 -5.44 5.20 20.55
C THR A 319 -6.31 5.60 21.75
N PRO A 320 -6.97 4.65 22.43
CA PRO A 320 -7.74 4.94 23.63
C PRO A 320 -6.95 5.74 24.69
N ASP A 321 -7.64 6.67 25.35
CA ASP A 321 -7.06 7.56 26.36
C ASP A 321 -6.26 6.79 27.42
N GLY A 322 -5.04 7.25 27.70
CA GLY A 322 -4.13 6.70 28.71
C GLY A 322 -2.91 5.95 28.15
N LEU A 323 -2.90 5.61 26.86
CA LEU A 323 -1.75 5.01 26.16
C LEU A 323 -0.76 6.08 25.69
N GLU A 324 0.14 6.50 26.58
CA GLU A 324 0.99 7.69 26.41
C GLU A 324 2.40 7.41 25.83
N HIS A 325 2.83 6.16 25.77
CA HIS A 325 4.22 5.81 25.45
C HIS A 325 4.30 4.79 24.34
N VAL A 326 5.05 5.11 23.28
CA VAL A 326 5.16 4.29 22.06
C VAL A 326 6.55 3.68 21.94
N TYR A 327 6.60 2.37 21.72
CA TYR A 327 7.79 1.64 21.29
C TYR A 327 7.59 1.14 19.86
N PHE A 328 8.51 1.47 18.94
CA PHE A 328 8.43 1.03 17.55
C PHE A 328 9.11 -0.32 17.34
N CYS A 329 8.45 -1.19 16.58
CA CYS A 329 8.88 -2.56 16.32
C CYS A 329 8.99 -2.85 14.81
N ASP A 330 9.92 -3.73 14.43
CA ASP A 330 10.07 -4.12 13.02
C ASP A 330 8.90 -5.00 12.51
N SER A 331 8.19 -5.72 13.39
CA SER A 331 7.08 -6.61 13.01
C SER A 331 6.08 -6.84 14.15
N GLY A 332 4.91 -7.39 13.81
CA GLY A 332 3.85 -7.68 14.78
C GLY A 332 4.29 -8.65 15.87
N ALA A 333 4.95 -9.75 15.52
CA ALA A 333 5.46 -10.71 16.52
C ALA A 333 6.43 -10.04 17.52
N VAL A 334 7.28 -9.13 17.05
CA VAL A 334 8.20 -8.41 17.94
C VAL A 334 7.47 -7.41 18.84
N SER A 335 6.38 -6.79 18.37
CA SER A 335 5.55 -5.94 19.26
C SER A 335 4.92 -6.73 20.40
N VAL A 336 4.53 -7.99 20.17
CA VAL A 336 4.04 -8.88 21.24
C VAL A 336 5.20 -9.25 22.17
N GLU A 337 6.38 -9.60 21.64
CA GLU A 337 7.58 -9.83 22.48
C GLU A 337 7.90 -8.62 23.38
N VAL A 338 7.77 -7.40 22.84
CA VAL A 338 7.95 -6.15 23.58
C VAL A 338 6.87 -5.99 24.65
N ALA A 339 5.59 -6.21 24.32
CA ALA A 339 4.47 -6.12 25.26
C ALA A 339 4.60 -7.11 26.43
N LEU A 340 4.94 -8.37 26.13
CA LEU A 340 5.20 -9.40 27.14
C LEU A 340 6.38 -9.01 28.04
N LYS A 341 7.47 -8.50 27.46
CA LYS A 341 8.63 -8.01 28.22
C LYS A 341 8.30 -6.80 29.09
N MET A 342 7.50 -5.85 28.59
CA MET A 342 7.05 -4.69 29.37
C MET A 342 6.32 -5.15 30.63
N CYS A 343 5.36 -6.07 30.50
CA CYS A 343 4.58 -6.57 31.64
C CYS A 343 5.44 -7.36 32.64
N LEU A 344 6.29 -8.27 32.15
CA LEU A 344 7.20 -9.03 33.02
C LEU A 344 8.22 -8.13 33.74
N GLN A 345 8.78 -7.15 33.03
CA GLN A 345 9.76 -6.24 33.58
C GLN A 345 9.12 -5.27 34.58
N TYR A 346 7.88 -4.81 34.34
CA TYR A 346 7.10 -4.03 35.30
C TYR A 346 7.00 -4.75 36.64
N TRP A 347 6.59 -6.03 36.65
CA TRP A 347 6.43 -6.79 37.89
C TRP A 347 7.76 -7.11 38.57
N ARG A 348 8.79 -7.47 37.79
CA ARG A 348 10.15 -7.64 38.34
C ARG A 348 10.66 -6.37 39.00
N SER A 349 10.45 -5.21 38.37
CA SER A 349 10.86 -3.90 38.87
C SER A 349 10.09 -3.50 40.13
N SER A 350 8.85 -3.97 40.26
CA SER A 350 8.00 -3.80 41.44
C SER A 350 8.25 -4.84 42.55
N GLY A 351 9.26 -5.70 42.43
CA GLY A 351 9.59 -6.75 43.41
C GLY A 351 8.66 -7.96 43.39
N ARG A 352 7.79 -8.09 42.37
CA ARG A 352 6.79 -9.16 42.22
C ARG A 352 7.15 -10.13 41.09
N SER A 353 8.35 -10.70 41.14
CA SER A 353 8.88 -11.58 40.09
C SER A 353 8.10 -12.90 39.89
N GLU A 354 7.24 -13.26 40.85
CA GLU A 354 6.30 -14.38 40.76
C GLU A 354 5.25 -14.17 39.67
N LYS A 355 4.89 -12.91 39.37
CA LYS A 355 4.02 -12.55 38.25
C LYS A 355 4.77 -12.69 36.94
N ARG A 356 4.76 -13.91 36.40
CA ARG A 356 5.61 -14.32 35.27
C ARG A 356 4.89 -15.08 34.16
N ARG A 357 3.60 -15.40 34.35
CA ARG A 357 2.77 -16.10 33.38
C ARG A 357 1.81 -15.13 32.71
N MET A 358 1.34 -15.51 31.54
CA MET A 358 0.31 -14.82 30.79
C MET A 358 -0.96 -15.64 30.83
N LEU A 359 -2.10 -14.96 30.78
CA LEU A 359 -3.40 -15.57 30.50
C LEU A 359 -3.85 -15.15 29.10
N THR A 360 -4.36 -16.10 28.32
CA THR A 360 -4.86 -15.85 26.96
C THR A 360 -6.03 -16.79 26.64
N TRP A 361 -6.66 -16.59 25.49
CA TRP A 361 -7.69 -17.49 24.97
C TRP A 361 -7.10 -18.60 24.10
N ARG A 362 -7.69 -19.80 24.21
CA ARG A 362 -7.60 -20.80 23.14
C ARG A 362 -8.11 -20.20 21.83
N ARG A 363 -7.53 -20.66 20.73
CA ARG A 363 -7.64 -20.14 19.37
C ARG A 363 -7.05 -18.74 19.19
N GLY A 364 -6.26 -18.22 20.14
CA GLY A 364 -5.53 -16.98 19.95
C GLY A 364 -4.30 -17.13 19.02
N TYR A 365 -3.96 -16.06 18.32
CA TYR A 365 -2.72 -15.94 17.54
C TYR A 365 -2.06 -14.57 17.76
N HIS A 366 -0.82 -14.60 18.25
CA HIS A 366 -0.04 -13.41 18.60
C HIS A 366 1.34 -13.38 17.92
N GLY A 367 1.55 -14.22 16.90
CA GLY A 367 2.80 -14.27 16.12
C GLY A 367 3.61 -15.55 16.32
N ALA A 368 4.77 -15.60 15.66
CA ALA A 368 5.57 -16.83 15.50
C ALA A 368 6.97 -16.78 16.14
N SER A 369 7.34 -15.69 16.84
CA SER A 369 8.54 -15.68 17.69
C SER A 369 8.30 -16.50 18.96
N LEU A 370 9.35 -17.02 19.60
CA LEU A 370 9.21 -18.03 20.66
C LEU A 370 8.27 -17.64 21.81
N HIS A 371 8.36 -16.42 22.34
CA HIS A 371 7.52 -16.04 23.48
C HIS A 371 6.11 -15.63 23.02
N ALA A 372 6.01 -14.92 21.89
CA ALA A 372 4.72 -14.62 21.28
C ALA A 372 3.92 -15.89 20.92
N MET A 373 4.61 -16.93 20.43
CA MET A 373 4.03 -18.23 20.15
C MET A 373 3.55 -18.94 21.43
N SER A 374 4.15 -18.68 22.59
CA SER A 374 3.72 -19.29 23.86
C SER A 374 2.32 -18.83 24.32
N VAL A 375 1.84 -17.69 23.81
CA VAL A 375 0.49 -17.17 24.10
C VAL A 375 -0.49 -17.44 22.94
N CYS A 376 -0.07 -18.14 21.89
CA CYS A 376 -0.97 -18.66 20.86
C CYS A 376 -1.62 -19.98 21.31
N ASP A 377 -2.67 -20.44 20.61
CA ASP A 377 -3.26 -21.75 20.87
C ASP A 377 -2.20 -22.87 20.89
N PRO A 378 -2.14 -23.70 21.95
CA PRO A 378 -1.12 -24.73 22.10
C PRO A 378 -1.42 -25.99 21.28
N ASP A 379 -2.68 -26.23 20.91
CA ASP A 379 -3.16 -27.47 20.29
C ASP A 379 -3.45 -27.28 18.78
N ASP A 380 -3.75 -26.06 18.34
CA ASP A 380 -4.03 -25.73 16.94
C ASP A 380 -2.82 -25.10 16.22
N GLY A 381 -2.75 -25.32 14.90
CA GLY A 381 -1.68 -24.82 14.04
C GLY A 381 -0.30 -25.48 14.23
N GLY A 382 0.73 -24.86 13.64
CA GLY A 382 2.12 -25.35 13.71
C GLY A 382 2.77 -25.22 15.10
N HIS A 383 2.08 -24.63 16.08
CA HIS A 383 2.61 -24.35 17.40
C HIS A 383 2.74 -25.59 18.29
N ALA A 384 1.86 -26.58 18.08
CA ALA A 384 1.93 -27.88 18.77
C ALA A 384 3.30 -28.57 18.58
N SER A 385 3.98 -28.31 17.45
CA SER A 385 5.32 -28.85 17.16
C SER A 385 6.43 -28.28 18.05
N TRP A 386 6.16 -27.21 18.80
CA TRP A 386 7.11 -26.52 19.69
C TRP A 386 6.81 -26.73 21.17
N GLN A 387 5.81 -27.56 21.51
CA GLN A 387 5.49 -27.90 22.89
C GLN A 387 6.73 -28.44 23.64
N GLY A 388 6.91 -28.01 24.89
CA GLY A 388 8.06 -28.34 25.73
C GLY A 388 9.26 -27.38 25.60
N LEU A 389 9.30 -26.53 24.56
CA LEU A 389 10.29 -25.45 24.44
C LEU A 389 9.74 -24.09 24.91
N LEU A 390 8.43 -23.88 24.77
CA LEU A 390 7.77 -22.62 25.06
C LEU A 390 7.47 -22.46 26.57
N PRO A 391 7.49 -21.23 27.11
CA PRO A 391 6.97 -20.97 28.45
C PRO A 391 5.52 -21.43 28.61
N GLU A 392 5.19 -22.02 29.76
CA GLU A 392 3.83 -22.47 30.05
C GLU A 392 2.91 -21.32 30.49
N GLN A 393 1.84 -21.09 29.73
CA GLN A 393 0.86 -20.03 29.97
C GLN A 393 -0.49 -20.58 30.46
N VAL A 394 -1.37 -19.70 30.92
CA VAL A 394 -2.73 -20.03 31.34
C VAL A 394 -3.69 -19.78 30.17
N PHE A 395 -4.55 -20.75 29.88
CA PHE A 395 -5.47 -20.67 28.74
C PHE A 395 -6.92 -20.78 29.19
N LEU A 396 -7.70 -19.73 28.90
CA LEU A 396 -9.16 -19.80 28.90
C LEU A 396 -9.66 -20.56 27.68
N PRO A 397 -10.83 -21.22 27.73
CA PRO A 397 -11.50 -21.71 26.52
C PRO A 397 -11.72 -20.56 25.53
N ALA A 398 -11.81 -20.88 24.23
CA ALA A 398 -12.08 -19.87 23.21
C ALA A 398 -13.40 -19.13 23.55
N PRO A 399 -13.46 -17.80 23.39
CA PRO A 399 -14.65 -17.04 23.69
C PRO A 399 -15.84 -17.53 22.85
N PRO A 400 -17.06 -17.51 23.41
CA PRO A 400 -18.27 -17.79 22.64
C PRO A 400 -18.34 -16.89 21.41
N ALA A 401 -18.65 -17.49 20.26
CA ALA A 401 -18.83 -16.73 19.04
C ALA A 401 -20.15 -15.94 19.12
N SER A 402 -20.15 -14.69 18.66
CA SER A 402 -21.34 -13.85 18.67
C SER A 402 -22.30 -14.23 17.53
N SER A 403 -23.55 -14.50 17.88
CA SER A 403 -24.60 -14.79 16.90
C SER A 403 -25.01 -13.56 16.08
N ALA A 404 -24.79 -12.35 16.60
CA ALA A 404 -25.16 -11.08 15.94
C ALA A 404 -24.44 -10.83 14.61
N THR A 405 -23.31 -11.50 14.38
CA THR A 405 -22.50 -11.37 13.15
C THR A 405 -22.81 -12.45 12.11
N SER A 406 -23.52 -13.52 12.50
CA SER A 406 -23.85 -14.67 11.65
C SER A 406 -25.06 -14.38 10.77
N LEU A 407 -24.92 -14.55 9.45
CA LEU A 407 -26.05 -14.47 8.51
C LEU A 407 -27.00 -15.68 8.61
N ARG A 408 -26.57 -16.77 9.27
CA ARG A 408 -27.40 -17.95 9.52
C ARG A 408 -28.27 -17.77 10.77
N HIS A 409 -27.72 -17.18 11.82
CA HIS A 409 -28.34 -17.14 13.14
C HIS A 409 -28.85 -15.74 13.57
N ALA A 410 -28.48 -14.67 12.86
CA ALA A 410 -28.93 -13.33 13.23
C ALA A 410 -30.46 -13.18 13.15
N THR A 411 -31.04 -12.64 14.22
CA THR A 411 -32.48 -12.35 14.35
C THR A 411 -32.86 -10.92 13.98
N GLY A 412 -31.89 -10.08 13.58
CA GLY A 412 -32.06 -8.66 13.24
C GLY A 412 -30.87 -8.07 12.48
N PRO A 413 -30.86 -6.73 12.24
CA PRO A 413 -29.68 -6.04 11.73
C PRO A 413 -28.47 -6.24 12.65
N ALA A 414 -27.28 -6.31 12.09
CA ALA A 414 -26.07 -6.48 12.90
C ALA A 414 -25.87 -5.31 13.87
N GLY A 415 -25.56 -5.64 15.12
CA GLY A 415 -25.31 -4.67 16.18
C GLY A 415 -26.57 -4.06 16.82
N THR A 416 -27.79 -4.52 16.50
CA THR A 416 -29.01 -4.04 17.18
C THR A 416 -29.47 -4.92 18.33
N ASP A 417 -29.06 -6.18 18.36
CA ASP A 417 -29.36 -7.10 19.46
C ASP A 417 -28.13 -7.12 20.38
N ALA A 418 -28.23 -6.51 21.56
CA ALA A 418 -27.23 -6.70 22.61
C ALA A 418 -27.31 -8.15 23.07
N GLU A 419 -26.41 -8.99 22.58
CA GLU A 419 -26.30 -10.38 23.02
C GLU A 419 -25.92 -10.36 24.51
N GLN A 420 -26.66 -11.09 25.34
CA GLN A 420 -26.28 -11.23 26.74
C GLN A 420 -25.04 -12.13 26.79
N LEU A 421 -23.96 -11.64 27.40
CA LEU A 421 -22.76 -12.45 27.64
C LEU A 421 -23.15 -13.75 28.36
N ASP A 422 -22.59 -14.88 27.91
CA ASP A 422 -22.79 -16.17 28.57
C ASP A 422 -22.31 -16.10 30.04
N PRO A 423 -23.21 -16.19 31.04
CA PRO A 423 -22.84 -16.08 32.45
C PRO A 423 -21.89 -17.20 32.90
N ALA A 424 -22.00 -18.40 32.32
CA ALA A 424 -21.13 -19.52 32.67
C ALA A 424 -19.69 -19.29 32.16
N TYR A 425 -19.56 -18.62 31.01
CA TYR A 425 -18.25 -18.22 30.50
C TYR A 425 -17.64 -17.10 31.34
N VAL A 426 -18.44 -16.09 31.71
CA VAL A 426 -18.00 -15.01 32.64
C VAL A 426 -17.51 -15.57 33.98
N ASP A 427 -18.25 -16.51 34.57
CA ASP A 427 -17.83 -17.19 35.81
C ASP A 427 -16.51 -17.96 35.63
N THR A 428 -16.34 -18.62 34.47
CA THR A 428 -15.08 -19.31 34.14
C THR A 428 -13.91 -18.33 34.06
N MET A 429 -14.08 -17.18 33.41
CA MET A 429 -13.04 -16.13 33.35
C MET A 429 -12.67 -15.63 34.75
N ALA A 430 -13.67 -15.29 35.56
CA ALA A 430 -13.46 -14.79 36.92
C ALA A 430 -12.71 -15.80 37.79
N ARG A 431 -13.15 -17.07 37.79
CA ARG A 431 -12.50 -18.13 38.57
C ARG A 431 -11.06 -18.36 38.14
N THR A 432 -10.79 -18.48 36.84
CA THR A 432 -9.43 -18.73 36.35
C THR A 432 -8.50 -17.55 36.61
N ILE A 433 -8.94 -16.30 36.40
CA ILE A 433 -8.11 -15.12 36.69
C ILE A 433 -7.83 -15.03 38.19
N ALA A 434 -8.84 -15.22 39.04
CA ALA A 434 -8.66 -15.20 40.50
C ALA A 434 -7.72 -16.30 41.01
N GLU A 435 -7.83 -17.52 40.47
CA GLU A 435 -6.99 -18.66 40.86
C GLU A 435 -5.50 -18.43 40.53
N HIS A 436 -5.21 -17.78 39.41
CA HIS A 436 -3.84 -17.54 38.95
C HIS A 436 -3.33 -16.12 39.21
N ALA A 437 -4.12 -15.27 39.87
CA ALA A 437 -3.85 -13.84 40.02
C ALA A 437 -2.42 -13.55 40.50
N ASP A 438 -1.92 -14.31 41.47
CA ASP A 438 -0.58 -14.10 42.04
C ASP A 438 0.56 -14.38 41.07
N GLU A 439 0.38 -15.23 40.05
CA GLU A 439 1.42 -15.56 39.07
C GLU A 439 1.22 -14.93 37.68
N LEU A 440 0.06 -14.29 37.45
CA LEU A 440 -0.24 -13.60 36.20
C LEU A 440 0.42 -12.23 36.13
N ALA A 441 1.28 -12.06 35.13
CA ALA A 441 1.84 -10.79 34.74
C ALA A 441 0.82 -9.97 33.93
N ALA A 442 0.16 -10.62 32.96
CA ALA A 442 -0.82 -9.97 32.11
C ALA A 442 -1.84 -10.95 31.52
N ILE A 443 -2.97 -10.40 31.09
CA ILE A 443 -3.94 -11.02 30.18
C ILE A 443 -3.65 -10.47 28.78
N ILE A 444 -3.53 -11.31 27.76
CA ILE A 444 -3.39 -10.90 26.36
C ILE A 444 -4.50 -11.53 25.51
N VAL A 445 -5.14 -10.71 24.68
CA VAL A 445 -6.22 -11.17 23.78
C VAL A 445 -6.20 -10.43 22.44
N GLU A 446 -6.65 -11.10 21.39
CA GLU A 446 -7.11 -10.44 20.15
C GLU A 446 -8.53 -9.90 20.42
N PRO A 447 -8.76 -8.58 20.47
CA PRO A 447 -10.07 -8.03 20.82
C PRO A 447 -11.07 -8.20 19.67
N VAL A 448 -12.29 -8.66 19.98
CA VAL A 448 -13.43 -8.89 19.06
C VAL A 448 -13.23 -9.98 18.00
N VAL A 449 -12.05 -10.08 17.37
CA VAL A 449 -11.79 -11.03 16.27
C VAL A 449 -10.56 -11.88 16.57
N GLN A 450 -10.76 -13.19 16.82
CA GLN A 450 -9.67 -14.16 16.79
C GLN A 450 -9.35 -14.51 15.34
N SER A 451 -8.30 -13.90 14.79
CA SER A 451 -8.09 -13.82 13.34
C SER A 451 -7.61 -15.16 12.78
N ALA A 452 -6.37 -15.55 13.07
CA ALA A 452 -5.86 -16.86 12.64
C ALA A 452 -6.50 -18.03 13.41
N GLY A 453 -7.16 -17.74 14.55
CA GLY A 453 -8.01 -18.64 15.33
C GLY A 453 -9.31 -19.09 14.68
N GLY A 454 -9.51 -18.70 13.43
CA GLY A 454 -10.64 -19.11 12.62
C GLY A 454 -11.62 -17.98 12.28
N MET A 455 -11.15 -16.73 12.22
CA MET A 455 -11.99 -15.53 12.00
C MET A 455 -13.25 -15.58 12.87
N ARG A 456 -13.04 -15.84 14.17
CA ARG A 456 -14.10 -16.00 15.16
C ARG A 456 -14.39 -14.65 15.78
N PHE A 457 -15.62 -14.19 15.63
CA PHE A 457 -16.08 -12.94 16.20
C PHE A 457 -16.74 -13.23 17.54
N HIS A 458 -16.27 -12.59 18.62
CA HIS A 458 -16.88 -12.69 19.95
C HIS A 458 -17.50 -11.35 20.36
N ASP A 459 -18.41 -11.40 21.32
CA ASP A 459 -19.06 -10.17 21.82
C ASP A 459 -18.02 -9.24 22.48
N PRO A 460 -17.92 -7.97 22.06
CA PRO A 460 -16.99 -7.01 22.65
C PRO A 460 -17.13 -6.84 24.17
N GLY A 461 -18.30 -7.13 24.74
CA GLY A 461 -18.57 -7.06 26.18
C GLY A 461 -17.64 -7.92 27.03
N TYR A 462 -17.08 -9.01 26.49
CA TYR A 462 -16.07 -9.80 27.19
C TYR A 462 -14.79 -8.99 27.47
N LEU A 463 -14.46 -7.99 26.65
CA LEU A 463 -13.30 -7.11 26.88
C LEU A 463 -13.50 -6.23 28.11
N ARG A 464 -14.74 -5.79 28.38
CA ARG A 464 -15.08 -5.05 29.61
C ARG A 464 -14.90 -5.93 30.84
N VAL A 465 -15.39 -7.17 30.77
CA VAL A 465 -15.21 -8.14 31.86
C VAL A 465 -13.73 -8.41 32.14
N LEU A 466 -12.91 -8.60 31.09
CA LEU A 466 -11.47 -8.78 31.25
C LEU A 466 -10.80 -7.57 31.92
N ARG A 467 -11.19 -6.34 31.56
CA ARG A 467 -10.67 -5.13 32.20
C ARG A 467 -11.03 -5.05 33.68
N GLU A 468 -12.30 -5.29 34.01
CA GLU A 468 -12.79 -5.29 35.40
C GLU A 468 -12.04 -6.32 36.26
N LEU A 469 -11.87 -7.54 35.74
CA LEU A 469 -11.13 -8.61 36.43
C LEU A 469 -9.63 -8.33 36.52
N ALA A 470 -9.04 -7.73 35.49
CA ALA A 470 -7.64 -7.31 35.51
C ALA A 470 -7.37 -6.26 36.60
N ASP A 471 -8.28 -5.29 36.75
CA ASP A 471 -8.21 -4.26 37.78
C ASP A 471 -8.42 -4.84 39.18
N GLU A 472 -9.41 -5.71 39.36
CA GLU A 472 -9.73 -6.37 40.64
C GLU A 472 -8.53 -7.19 41.16
N HIS A 473 -7.83 -7.88 40.28
CA HIS A 473 -6.76 -8.81 40.64
C HIS A 473 -5.33 -8.27 40.47
N ASP A 474 -5.19 -6.97 40.13
CA ASP A 474 -3.90 -6.32 39.89
C ASP A 474 -3.05 -7.07 38.85
N VAL A 475 -3.67 -7.33 37.69
CA VAL A 475 -3.06 -7.96 36.51
C VAL A 475 -3.10 -6.97 35.35
N LEU A 476 -2.05 -6.91 34.53
CA LEU A 476 -2.03 -6.00 33.37
C LEU A 476 -2.87 -6.56 32.22
N LEU A 477 -3.43 -5.69 31.37
CA LEU A 477 -4.20 -6.09 30.19
C LEU A 477 -3.48 -5.68 28.90
N ILE A 478 -3.39 -6.60 27.94
CA ILE A 478 -2.81 -6.40 26.62
C ILE A 478 -3.88 -6.66 25.56
N PHE A 479 -4.10 -5.68 24.68
CA PHE A 479 -4.85 -5.90 23.44
C PHE A 479 -3.92 -6.01 22.24
N ASP A 480 -4.01 -7.14 21.54
CA ASP A 480 -3.35 -7.36 20.28
C ASP A 480 -4.26 -6.91 19.12
N GLU A 481 -4.19 -5.62 18.79
CA GLU A 481 -4.98 -4.97 17.74
C GLU A 481 -4.31 -5.09 16.37
N MET A 482 -3.40 -6.06 16.17
CA MET A 482 -2.68 -6.26 14.90
C MET A 482 -3.58 -6.47 13.70
N ALA A 483 -4.74 -7.11 13.87
CA ALA A 483 -5.69 -7.39 12.79
C ALA A 483 -6.90 -6.45 12.81
N THR A 484 -7.29 -5.97 13.98
CA THR A 484 -8.55 -5.24 14.20
C THR A 484 -8.38 -3.74 14.18
N GLY A 485 -7.17 -3.25 14.48
CA GLY A 485 -6.87 -1.83 14.50
C GLY A 485 -7.06 -1.17 13.13
N PHE A 486 -7.32 0.12 13.19
CA PHE A 486 -7.51 1.02 12.05
C PHE A 486 -8.77 0.78 11.22
N GLY A 487 -9.87 0.33 11.83
CA GLY A 487 -11.21 0.42 11.20
C GLY A 487 -11.86 -0.89 10.78
N HIS A 488 -11.13 -2.02 10.75
CA HIS A 488 -11.59 -3.26 10.12
C HIS A 488 -12.91 -3.79 10.66
N THR A 489 -13.15 -3.62 11.96
CA THR A 489 -14.35 -4.11 12.65
C THR A 489 -15.52 -3.10 12.66
N GLY A 490 -15.36 -1.95 11.99
CA GLY A 490 -16.32 -0.84 12.04
C GLY A 490 -16.07 0.18 13.16
N ALA A 491 -15.08 -0.09 14.03
CA ALA A 491 -14.52 0.85 15.00
C ALA A 491 -13.04 1.08 14.71
N LEU A 492 -12.47 2.22 15.14
CA LEU A 492 -11.08 2.55 14.82
C LEU A 492 -10.14 1.54 15.47
N PHE A 493 -10.37 1.25 16.75
CA PHE A 493 -9.81 0.11 17.46
C PHE A 493 -10.94 -0.77 17.97
N ALA A 494 -10.74 -2.08 18.09
CA ALA A 494 -11.75 -2.97 18.64
C ALA A 494 -12.05 -2.65 20.12
N ALA A 495 -11.08 -2.11 20.85
CA ALA A 495 -11.25 -1.48 22.15
C ALA A 495 -12.40 -0.45 22.22
N ASP A 496 -12.62 0.31 21.13
CA ASP A 496 -13.60 1.39 21.09
C ASP A 496 -15.04 0.88 21.11
N HIS A 497 -15.29 -0.38 20.72
CA HIS A 497 -16.63 -0.99 20.80
C HIS A 497 -17.21 -0.98 22.22
N VAL A 498 -16.33 -1.00 23.24
CA VAL A 498 -16.73 -0.98 24.65
C VAL A 498 -16.13 0.15 25.47
N GLY A 499 -15.25 0.97 24.87
CA GLY A 499 -14.59 2.08 25.53
C GLY A 499 -13.60 1.64 26.62
N VAL A 500 -12.85 0.56 26.37
CA VAL A 500 -11.89 -0.02 27.32
C VAL A 500 -10.46 0.27 26.88
N THR A 501 -9.66 0.88 27.76
CA THR A 501 -8.22 1.05 27.54
C THR A 501 -7.42 -0.12 28.15
N PRO A 502 -6.59 -0.83 27.37
CA PRO A 502 -5.65 -1.82 27.92
C PRO A 502 -4.42 -1.13 28.54
N ASP A 503 -3.66 -1.85 29.36
CA ASP A 503 -2.37 -1.35 29.87
C ASP A 503 -1.30 -1.28 28.78
N VAL A 504 -1.38 -2.19 27.80
CA VAL A 504 -0.49 -2.27 26.64
C VAL A 504 -1.31 -2.59 25.38
N MET A 505 -0.99 -1.96 24.25
CA MET A 505 -1.65 -2.19 22.97
C MET A 505 -0.61 -2.46 21.87
N CYS A 506 -0.82 -3.51 21.08
CA CYS A 506 0.03 -3.85 19.92
C CYS A 506 -0.66 -3.44 18.61
N LEU A 507 0.03 -2.68 17.77
CA LEU A 507 -0.44 -2.20 16.45
C LEU A 507 0.53 -2.55 15.33
N GLY A 508 0.02 -2.73 14.11
CA GLY A 508 0.83 -3.04 12.92
C GLY A 508 -0.04 -3.11 11.66
N LYS A 509 0.30 -4.00 10.72
CA LYS A 509 -0.43 -4.23 9.45
C LYS A 509 -0.85 -2.94 8.75
N THR A 510 -2.11 -2.54 8.91
CA THR A 510 -2.71 -1.31 8.36
C THR A 510 -1.93 -0.04 8.69
N LEU A 511 -1.18 -0.04 9.80
CA LEU A 511 -0.33 1.09 10.23
C LEU A 511 0.48 1.73 9.09
N THR A 512 0.98 0.93 8.15
CA THR A 512 1.82 1.39 7.04
C THR A 512 1.12 1.34 5.68
N GLY A 513 -0.18 1.02 5.65
CA GLY A 513 -0.93 0.81 4.41
C GLY A 513 -0.38 -0.33 3.54
N GLY A 514 0.34 -1.29 4.13
CA GLY A 514 0.93 -2.44 3.40
C GLY A 514 2.22 -2.14 2.64
N TYR A 515 2.83 -0.96 2.82
CA TYR A 515 4.01 -0.55 2.06
C TYR A 515 5.32 -1.15 2.60
N MET A 516 5.48 -1.16 3.92
CA MET A 516 6.71 -1.60 4.60
C MET A 516 6.38 -2.19 5.96
N SER A 517 7.27 -3.05 6.47
CA SER A 517 7.11 -3.65 7.79
C SER A 517 7.35 -2.61 8.89
N MET A 518 6.36 -2.43 9.77
CA MET A 518 6.48 -1.75 11.07
C MET A 518 5.29 -2.15 11.94
N ALA A 519 5.54 -2.16 13.23
CA ALA A 519 4.57 -2.30 14.29
C ALA A 519 4.88 -1.28 15.41
N ALA A 520 3.98 -1.15 16.36
CA ALA A 520 4.17 -0.36 17.56
C ALA A 520 3.56 -1.06 18.77
N THR A 521 4.20 -0.94 19.91
CA THR A 521 3.66 -1.31 21.22
C THR A 521 3.48 -0.04 22.02
N LEU A 522 2.23 0.29 22.34
CA LEU A 522 1.90 1.40 23.22
C LEU A 522 1.69 0.91 24.64
N CYS A 523 2.02 1.72 25.63
CA CYS A 523 1.71 1.41 27.02
C CYS A 523 1.30 2.65 27.81
N THR A 524 0.60 2.39 28.91
CA THR A 524 0.22 3.43 29.87
C THR A 524 1.43 3.95 30.63
N THR A 525 1.31 5.16 31.19
CA THR A 525 2.32 5.71 32.10
C THR A 525 2.57 4.80 33.30
N ARG A 526 1.55 4.07 33.78
CA ARG A 526 1.70 3.08 34.87
C ARG A 526 2.76 2.01 34.51
N VAL A 527 2.68 1.44 33.31
CA VAL A 527 3.63 0.40 32.86
C VAL A 527 5.04 0.99 32.72
N ALA A 528 5.16 2.16 32.07
CA ALA A 528 6.44 2.82 31.87
C ALA A 528 7.11 3.21 33.20
N ASP A 529 6.36 3.81 34.13
CA ASP A 529 6.86 4.20 35.45
C ASP A 529 7.25 2.98 36.30
N GLY A 530 6.48 1.89 36.25
CA GLY A 530 6.84 0.69 36.99
C GLY A 530 8.14 0.05 36.50
N ILE A 531 8.41 0.05 35.19
CA ILE A 531 9.72 -0.36 34.65
C ILE A 531 10.83 0.61 35.12
N ARG A 532 10.57 1.92 35.08
CA ARG A 532 11.53 2.96 35.47
C ARG A 532 11.97 2.87 36.94
N GLN A 533 11.13 2.30 37.81
CA GLN A 533 11.42 2.18 39.24
C GLN A 533 12.34 0.99 39.59
N GLY A 534 12.60 0.08 38.66
CA GLY A 534 13.45 -1.09 38.90
C GLY A 534 14.94 -0.79 38.94
N GLU A 535 15.74 -1.79 39.34
CA GLU A 535 17.22 -1.69 39.37
C GLU A 535 17.82 -1.36 37.99
N LEU A 536 17.17 -1.83 36.91
CA LEU A 536 17.46 -1.46 35.53
C LEU A 536 16.32 -0.58 34.99
N PRO A 537 16.43 0.76 35.07
CA PRO A 537 15.33 1.70 34.79
C PRO A 537 15.14 1.96 33.29
N VAL A 538 15.30 0.93 32.46
CA VAL A 538 15.17 0.95 30.99
C VAL A 538 14.46 -0.31 30.53
N LEU A 539 13.61 -0.23 29.51
CA LEU A 539 13.10 -1.44 28.86
C LEU A 539 14.25 -2.16 28.15
N VAL A 540 14.53 -3.41 28.54
CA VAL A 540 15.67 -4.18 28.00
C VAL A 540 15.28 -4.85 26.67
N HIS A 541 15.12 -4.02 25.63
CA HIS A 541 14.85 -4.44 24.25
C HIS A 541 15.37 -3.39 23.27
N GLY A 542 15.96 -3.82 22.15
CA GLY A 542 16.38 -2.93 21.06
C GLY A 542 16.43 -3.68 19.74
N GLN A 543 16.16 -2.96 18.64
CA GLN A 543 16.20 -3.50 17.28
C GLN A 543 16.95 -2.54 16.36
N THR A 544 17.60 -3.07 15.32
CA THR A 544 18.41 -2.25 14.39
C THR A 544 17.56 -1.22 13.66
N PHE A 545 16.41 -1.63 13.11
CA PHE A 545 15.57 -0.78 12.26
C PHE A 545 14.39 -0.14 12.99
N MET A 546 14.37 -0.20 14.33
CA MET A 546 13.29 0.43 15.11
C MET A 546 13.12 1.90 14.72
N ALA A 547 11.86 2.31 14.58
CA ALA A 547 11.49 3.66 14.17
C ALA A 547 12.06 4.09 12.80
N ASN A 548 12.29 3.18 11.85
CA ASN A 548 12.81 3.51 10.51
C ASN A 548 12.11 4.74 9.90
N ALA A 549 12.89 5.74 9.46
CA ALA A 549 12.34 7.03 9.03
C ALA A 549 11.45 6.93 7.79
N LEU A 550 11.81 6.06 6.82
CA LEU A 550 11.00 5.79 5.63
C LEU A 550 9.64 5.23 6.04
N THR A 551 9.64 4.18 6.86
CA THR A 551 8.40 3.54 7.29
C THR A 551 7.57 4.45 8.17
N ALA A 552 8.19 5.24 9.05
CA ALA A 552 7.48 6.21 9.87
C ALA A 552 6.84 7.33 9.03
N ALA A 553 7.49 7.80 7.96
CA ALA A 553 6.91 8.78 7.05
C ALA A 553 5.69 8.22 6.32
N VAL A 554 5.78 6.98 5.80
CA VAL A 554 4.65 6.30 5.14
C VAL A 554 3.52 6.00 6.13
N ALA A 555 3.83 5.59 7.36
CA ALA A 555 2.82 5.36 8.39
C ALA A 555 2.06 6.66 8.74
N ASN A 556 2.75 7.79 8.90
CA ASN A 556 2.06 9.08 9.09
C ASN A 556 1.12 9.39 7.92
N ALA A 557 1.54 9.14 6.68
CA ALA A 557 0.69 9.36 5.51
C ALA A 557 -0.51 8.40 5.47
N SER A 558 -0.32 7.12 5.83
CA SER A 558 -1.40 6.13 5.92
C SER A 558 -2.43 6.51 6.98
N LEU A 559 -1.98 6.87 8.18
CA LEU A 559 -2.87 7.32 9.24
C LEU A 559 -3.55 8.64 8.88
N GLY A 560 -2.84 9.55 8.19
CA GLY A 560 -3.43 10.79 7.67
C GLY A 560 -4.59 10.52 6.70
N LEU A 561 -4.44 9.56 5.78
CA LEU A 561 -5.54 9.16 4.89
C LEU A 561 -6.76 8.62 5.63
N LEU A 562 -6.56 7.90 6.74
CA LEU A 562 -7.66 7.48 7.60
C LEU A 562 -8.29 8.67 8.33
N VAL A 563 -7.50 9.54 8.93
CA VAL A 563 -8.00 10.69 9.71
C VAL A 563 -8.75 11.69 8.82
N ASP A 564 -8.22 11.97 7.63
CA ASP A 564 -8.77 12.96 6.71
C ASP A 564 -9.92 12.38 5.85
N GLY A 565 -10.00 11.05 5.72
CA GLY A 565 -10.98 10.34 4.90
C GLY A 565 -12.24 9.89 5.65
N ASP A 566 -13.21 9.34 4.90
CA ASP A 566 -14.44 8.74 5.47
C ASP A 566 -14.35 7.21 5.53
N TRP A 567 -13.32 6.70 6.22
CA TRP A 567 -13.15 5.26 6.38
C TRP A 567 -14.36 4.60 7.06
N LYS A 568 -15.08 5.32 7.94
CA LYS A 568 -16.30 4.83 8.59
C LYS A 568 -17.40 4.58 7.56
N GLY A 569 -17.63 5.54 6.67
CA GLY A 569 -18.57 5.41 5.56
C GLY A 569 -18.19 4.26 4.62
N ASP A 570 -16.91 4.14 4.27
CA ASP A 570 -16.40 3.07 3.42
C ASP A 570 -16.56 1.69 4.05
N VAL A 571 -16.11 1.49 5.29
CA VAL A 571 -16.25 0.22 6.00
C VAL A 571 -17.73 -0.15 6.16
N ALA A 572 -18.60 0.79 6.52
CA ALA A 572 -20.04 0.52 6.65
C ALA A 572 -20.68 0.18 5.29
N ARG A 573 -20.21 0.77 4.19
CA ARG A 573 -20.65 0.43 2.82
C ARG A 573 -20.21 -0.98 2.45
N ILE A 574 -18.94 -1.32 2.67
CA ILE A 574 -18.38 -2.65 2.44
C ILE A 574 -19.16 -3.69 3.26
N GLU A 575 -19.40 -3.44 4.55
CA GLU A 575 -20.15 -4.34 5.41
C GLU A 575 -21.53 -4.66 4.83
N ARG A 576 -22.29 -3.61 4.44
CA ARG A 576 -23.61 -3.79 3.82
C ARG A 576 -23.53 -4.59 2.52
N ALA A 577 -22.49 -4.37 1.71
CA ALA A 577 -22.28 -5.09 0.46
C ALA A 577 -21.91 -6.57 0.70
N LEU A 578 -21.02 -6.86 1.67
CA LEU A 578 -20.66 -8.22 2.08
C LEU A 578 -21.87 -8.98 2.62
N ARG A 579 -22.67 -8.38 3.51
CA ARG A 579 -23.90 -9.00 4.03
C ARG A 579 -24.86 -9.40 2.92
N ARG A 580 -25.10 -8.50 1.96
CA ARG A 580 -25.96 -8.81 0.80
C ARG A 580 -25.36 -9.87 -0.11
N GLY A 581 -24.08 -9.72 -0.47
CA GLY A 581 -23.42 -10.57 -1.46
C GLY A 581 -23.12 -11.98 -0.96
N LEU A 582 -22.90 -12.17 0.35
CA LEU A 582 -22.63 -13.48 0.94
C LEU A 582 -23.89 -14.21 1.41
N GLN A 583 -25.08 -13.59 1.33
CA GLN A 583 -26.33 -14.19 1.80
C GLN A 583 -26.60 -15.56 1.15
N GLU A 584 -26.28 -15.72 -0.14
CA GLU A 584 -26.49 -16.99 -0.84
C GLU A 584 -25.58 -18.13 -0.34
N ALA A 585 -24.42 -17.82 0.24
CA ALA A 585 -23.49 -18.82 0.76
C ALA A 585 -24.09 -19.64 1.91
N VAL A 586 -25.05 -19.07 2.66
CA VAL A 586 -25.74 -19.77 3.77
C VAL A 586 -26.44 -21.05 3.30
N HIS A 587 -26.82 -21.10 2.03
CA HIS A 587 -27.54 -22.22 1.41
C HIS A 587 -26.63 -23.16 0.61
N VAL A 588 -25.32 -22.91 0.55
CA VAL A 588 -24.37 -23.81 -0.10
C VAL A 588 -24.13 -25.02 0.82
N ASP A 589 -24.19 -26.22 0.26
CA ASP A 589 -23.95 -27.47 1.00
C ASP A 589 -22.58 -27.45 1.68
N GLY A 590 -22.50 -27.95 2.91
CA GLY A 590 -21.25 -27.96 3.68
C GLY A 590 -20.84 -26.62 4.30
N VAL A 591 -21.57 -25.51 4.06
CA VAL A 591 -21.34 -24.25 4.78
C VAL A 591 -21.93 -24.35 6.19
N VAL A 592 -21.07 -24.25 7.21
CA VAL A 592 -21.46 -24.23 8.63
C VAL A 592 -22.05 -22.88 9.00
N ASP A 593 -21.40 -21.79 8.60
CA ASP A 593 -21.80 -20.44 8.98
C ASP A 593 -21.24 -19.41 7.99
N VAL A 594 -21.88 -18.25 7.91
CA VAL A 594 -21.42 -17.10 7.14
C VAL A 594 -21.45 -15.89 8.04
N ARG A 595 -20.31 -15.22 8.22
CA ARG A 595 -20.17 -14.11 9.17
C ARG A 595 -19.72 -12.85 8.48
N VAL A 596 -20.24 -11.71 8.94
CA VAL A 596 -19.77 -10.39 8.51
C VAL A 596 -19.67 -9.48 9.73
N LEU A 597 -18.57 -8.75 9.83
CA LEU A 597 -18.34 -7.69 10.82
C LEU A 597 -17.45 -6.61 10.19
N GLY A 598 -17.94 -5.38 10.08
CA GLY A 598 -17.23 -4.32 9.37
C GLY A 598 -16.80 -4.74 7.97
N ALA A 599 -15.53 -4.53 7.64
CA ALA A 599 -14.94 -4.92 6.36
C ALA A 599 -14.39 -6.36 6.35
N ILE A 600 -14.99 -7.27 7.12
CA ILE A 600 -14.58 -8.68 7.21
C ILE A 600 -15.74 -9.57 6.80
N GLY A 601 -15.52 -10.44 5.80
CA GLY A 601 -16.50 -11.43 5.35
C GLY A 601 -15.92 -12.85 5.44
N VAL A 602 -16.70 -13.81 5.94
CA VAL A 602 -16.25 -15.18 6.20
C VAL A 602 -17.33 -16.18 5.78
N ILE A 603 -16.93 -17.23 5.08
CA ILE A 603 -17.69 -18.47 4.86
C ILE A 603 -16.91 -19.60 5.55
N GLU A 604 -17.53 -20.22 6.55
CA GLU A 604 -16.97 -21.37 7.25
C GLU A 604 -17.59 -22.66 6.71
N LEU A 605 -16.73 -23.62 6.37
CA LEU A 605 -17.10 -24.94 5.88
C LEU A 605 -17.00 -25.99 6.99
N ASP A 606 -17.71 -27.10 6.83
CA ASP A 606 -17.64 -28.28 7.70
C ASP A 606 -16.40 -29.15 7.42
N ARG A 607 -15.55 -28.71 6.49
CA ARG A 607 -14.36 -29.41 5.99
C ARG A 607 -13.23 -28.43 5.69
N PRO A 608 -11.97 -28.89 5.65
CA PRO A 608 -10.85 -28.06 5.25
C PRO A 608 -10.98 -27.55 3.81
N VAL A 609 -10.46 -26.35 3.56
CA VAL A 609 -10.32 -25.78 2.23
C VAL A 609 -9.18 -26.47 1.47
N ASP A 610 -9.31 -26.56 0.15
CA ASP A 610 -8.29 -27.12 -0.73
C ASP A 610 -7.89 -26.13 -1.83
N ARG A 611 -6.89 -26.53 -2.62
CA ARG A 611 -6.33 -25.71 -3.70
C ARG A 611 -7.37 -25.30 -4.75
N ARG A 612 -8.36 -26.15 -5.04
CA ARG A 612 -9.40 -25.88 -6.05
C ARG A 612 -10.26 -24.69 -5.65
N MET A 613 -10.48 -24.49 -4.36
CA MET A 613 -11.25 -23.34 -3.85
C MET A 613 -10.50 -22.02 -4.06
N ALA A 614 -9.17 -22.01 -3.86
CA ALA A 614 -8.34 -20.84 -4.16
C ALA A 614 -8.27 -20.57 -5.67
N GLU A 615 -8.13 -21.61 -6.48
CA GLU A 615 -8.17 -21.52 -7.95
C GLU A 615 -9.52 -20.98 -8.45
N ALA A 616 -10.63 -21.45 -7.88
CA ALA A 616 -11.96 -20.95 -8.22
C ALA A 616 -12.13 -19.46 -7.93
N ALA A 617 -11.51 -18.94 -6.85
CA ALA A 617 -11.50 -17.50 -6.60
C ALA A 617 -10.69 -16.75 -7.67
N VAL A 618 -9.53 -17.28 -8.04
CA VAL A 618 -8.65 -16.72 -9.09
C VAL A 618 -9.31 -16.75 -10.46
N ASP A 619 -10.03 -17.81 -10.81
CA ASP A 619 -10.81 -17.92 -12.05
C ASP A 619 -11.96 -16.91 -12.09
N ASN A 620 -12.44 -16.51 -10.91
CA ASN A 620 -13.37 -15.40 -10.73
C ASN A 620 -12.67 -14.04 -10.61
N GLY A 621 -11.37 -13.93 -10.92
CA GLY A 621 -10.64 -12.67 -10.94
C GLY A 621 -10.39 -12.08 -9.55
N VAL A 622 -10.34 -12.90 -8.50
CA VAL A 622 -10.10 -12.44 -7.12
C VAL A 622 -9.00 -13.29 -6.48
N TRP A 623 -8.00 -12.63 -5.92
CA TRP A 623 -7.05 -13.27 -5.05
C TRP A 623 -7.64 -13.40 -3.64
N LEU A 624 -7.81 -14.63 -3.19
CA LEU A 624 -8.16 -14.99 -1.81
C LEU A 624 -7.14 -15.99 -1.30
N ARG A 625 -6.96 -16.02 0.02
CA ARG A 625 -6.13 -17.03 0.69
C ARG A 625 -6.95 -17.81 1.71
N PRO A 626 -7.80 -18.77 1.26
CA PRO A 626 -8.49 -19.67 2.18
C PRO A 626 -7.51 -20.38 3.13
N PHE A 627 -7.89 -20.60 4.39
CA PHE A 627 -7.11 -21.39 5.34
C PHE A 627 -8.03 -22.18 6.28
N GLY A 628 -7.53 -23.30 6.82
CA GLY A 628 -8.34 -24.14 7.71
C GLY A 628 -9.60 -24.60 6.99
N ASN A 629 -10.77 -24.25 7.50
CA ASN A 629 -12.08 -24.47 6.90
C ASN A 629 -12.74 -23.17 6.40
N LEU A 630 -11.96 -22.12 6.14
CA LEU A 630 -12.46 -20.76 5.91
C LEU A 630 -12.13 -20.23 4.54
N ILE A 631 -13.15 -19.68 3.88
CA ILE A 631 -13.02 -18.75 2.75
C ILE A 631 -13.40 -17.38 3.29
N TYR A 632 -12.49 -16.42 3.26
CA TYR A 632 -12.71 -15.12 3.89
C TYR A 632 -12.03 -13.99 3.12
N CYS A 633 -12.47 -12.77 3.36
CA CYS A 633 -11.92 -11.56 2.76
C CYS A 633 -11.82 -10.43 3.79
N LEU A 634 -10.83 -9.55 3.58
CA LEU A 634 -10.67 -8.26 4.24
C LEU A 634 -10.28 -7.26 3.14
N PRO A 635 -11.23 -6.82 2.30
CA PRO A 635 -10.93 -5.97 1.15
C PRO A 635 -10.38 -4.59 1.54
N PRO A 636 -9.59 -3.94 0.66
CA PRO A 636 -9.19 -2.55 0.87
C PRO A 636 -10.42 -1.65 0.97
N TYR A 637 -10.34 -0.56 1.76
CA TYR A 637 -11.47 0.35 1.95
C TYR A 637 -11.84 1.10 0.66
N LEU A 638 -10.85 1.23 -0.25
CA LEU A 638 -11.01 1.77 -1.59
C LEU A 638 -11.87 0.89 -2.53
N CYS A 639 -12.15 -0.38 -2.18
CA CYS A 639 -12.96 -1.26 -3.02
C CYS A 639 -14.33 -0.66 -3.31
N THR A 640 -14.69 -0.60 -4.59
CA THR A 640 -16.03 -0.17 -5.04
C THR A 640 -17.09 -1.22 -4.72
N ASP A 641 -18.37 -0.89 -4.87
CA ASP A 641 -19.46 -1.87 -4.69
C ASP A 641 -19.36 -3.04 -5.69
N ASP A 642 -18.90 -2.77 -6.91
CA ASP A 642 -18.65 -3.80 -7.93
C ASP A 642 -17.48 -4.71 -7.53
N ASP A 643 -16.44 -4.16 -6.91
CA ASP A 643 -15.30 -4.92 -6.40
C ASP A 643 -15.75 -5.89 -5.30
N VAL A 644 -16.51 -5.37 -4.32
CA VAL A 644 -17.03 -6.17 -3.22
C VAL A 644 -18.00 -7.24 -3.74
N ALA A 645 -18.85 -6.91 -4.73
CA ALA A 645 -19.74 -7.88 -5.36
C ALA A 645 -18.96 -9.01 -6.05
N ARG A 646 -17.85 -8.68 -6.74
CA ARG A 646 -16.98 -9.67 -7.38
C ARG A 646 -16.25 -10.54 -6.35
N ILE A 647 -15.79 -9.97 -5.24
CA ILE A 647 -15.22 -10.70 -4.10
C ILE A 647 -16.25 -11.68 -3.54
N CYS A 648 -17.48 -11.24 -3.26
CA CYS A 648 -18.55 -12.12 -2.78
C CYS A 648 -18.82 -13.27 -3.75
N ALA A 649 -18.93 -12.99 -5.05
CA ALA A 649 -19.15 -14.01 -6.07
C ALA A 649 -18.01 -15.04 -6.11
N ALA A 650 -16.76 -14.60 -6.01
CA ALA A 650 -15.59 -15.48 -5.95
C ALA A 650 -15.60 -16.36 -4.68
N MET A 651 -15.96 -15.79 -3.52
CA MET A 651 -16.09 -16.54 -2.28
C MET A 651 -17.17 -17.63 -2.36
N VAL A 652 -18.35 -17.31 -2.92
CA VAL A 652 -19.44 -18.27 -3.13
C VAL A 652 -19.04 -19.35 -4.13
N ALA A 653 -18.36 -18.99 -5.23
CA ALA A 653 -17.86 -19.94 -6.22
C ALA A 653 -16.86 -20.92 -5.59
N ALA A 654 -15.92 -20.42 -4.79
CA ALA A 654 -14.97 -21.24 -4.04
C ALA A 654 -15.68 -22.23 -3.09
N ALA A 655 -16.71 -21.76 -2.37
CA ALA A 655 -17.50 -22.62 -1.48
C ALA A 655 -18.24 -23.73 -2.25
N ARG A 656 -18.82 -23.43 -3.41
CA ARG A 656 -19.51 -24.41 -4.27
C ARG A 656 -18.57 -25.48 -4.81
N VAL A 657 -17.36 -25.13 -5.23
CA VAL A 657 -16.35 -26.11 -5.69
C VAL A 657 -15.97 -27.09 -4.58
N GLY A 658 -15.99 -26.63 -3.32
CA GLY A 658 -15.77 -27.48 -2.15
C GLY A 658 -16.81 -28.58 -1.92
N THR A 659 -17.97 -28.50 -2.58
CA THR A 659 -19.06 -29.47 -2.45
C THR A 659 -18.94 -30.67 -3.38
N ASP A 660 -18.11 -30.61 -4.43
CA ASP A 660 -17.94 -31.70 -5.39
C ASP A 660 -17.09 -32.84 -4.81
N PRO A 661 -17.68 -34.03 -4.56
CA PRO A 661 -16.99 -35.17 -3.96
C PRO A 661 -16.03 -35.89 -4.93
N ASN A 662 -16.04 -35.56 -6.23
CA ASN A 662 -15.13 -36.14 -7.22
C ASN A 662 -14.00 -35.16 -7.55
N PRO A 663 -12.85 -35.22 -6.87
CA PRO A 663 -11.68 -34.50 -7.34
C PRO A 663 -11.27 -35.04 -8.72
N PRO A 664 -10.94 -34.19 -9.71
CA PRO A 664 -10.23 -34.66 -10.89
C PRO A 664 -8.94 -35.34 -10.42
N GLN A 665 -8.73 -36.57 -10.87
CA GLN A 665 -7.51 -37.32 -10.57
C GLN A 665 -6.33 -36.59 -11.22
N HIS A 666 -5.41 -36.09 -10.40
CA HIS A 666 -4.09 -35.61 -10.85
C HIS A 666 -3.03 -36.65 -10.52
#